data_AF-A0A1V5Z5K2-F1
#
_entry.id   AF-A0A1V5Z5K2-F1
#
_cell.length_a   1.000
_cell.length_b   1.000
_cell.length_c   1.000
_cell.angle_alpha   90.00
_cell.angle_beta   90.00
_cell.angle_gamma   90.00
#
_symmetry.space_group_name_H-M   'P 1'
#
loop_
_entity.id
_entity.type
_entity.pdbx_description
1 polymer ?
#
loop_
_entity_poly.entity_id
_entity_poly.type
_entity_poly.pdbx_seq_one_letter_code
_entity_poly.pdbx_strand_id
1 'polypeptide(L)'
;MMDDTTTGGGKEKLAALGYPTTEMILNDPTRNLTGDLASKPENAFIINNLRLFAPTDHDLLKIFATTSAHSRNDQTIALNTGSLYPVTGNNVELPIYGTLQANYLTGDGSGNWGGRFNVLGVFVNNQNGEKIQAIANGPVAGSYDSSRFSGTTAGTFIPANFLSQLSEGGKRAYLNYYNGAGSFVQDGYLDGLLGPQNPVSWTEYSTYPTYTELALTGVWFPGETVVQRSHVFNFPIYPTNFTVDPIAATTTSGASFWGHLAGIHQVINTGNSQDGFEARLATVFVDKDGKAGFLYSQIGGPDAWNPTSYWGFDFANQTFSVDTWQEKARLVQIGTTSVTDAAGLKTYLSGHSTEYSYLGGIMDASTPAKIGAFFYGANTTPQGAIYMETQSNPLARTITANYMDDGKWGVWSTDFFGTYTSATHDRWLGEIATPEPVGEQPVPTKQMGATIYGDPWENNRLAGGVLGHWASVDAALAGITFGKLIGTFDPNSYTYQATAVGGFLETAQYLAMTNSQSGRETLRSINIPCVEVGIASLSGTTGDLTVNMNDAKFFAFSTGQVPHIWATNSVNGNFTNTQPLNTTVNLAGSGLTADFTVKNWNTGTNQWMATVTNGQGGITNGGANVQNLQFRGAAAGNISGNSFSGTASGVVKQGAAE
;
A
#
# COMPACT_ATOMS: atom_id res chain seq x y z
N MET A 1 24.28 -38.59 3.63
CA MET A 1 24.01 -39.34 2.38
C MET A 1 24.68 -38.71 1.18
N MET A 2 24.51 -37.40 0.94
CA MET A 2 25.16 -36.72 -0.20
C MET A 2 26.69 -36.77 -0.20
N ASP A 3 27.32 -36.81 0.98
CA ASP A 3 28.79 -36.88 1.11
C ASP A 3 29.35 -38.31 0.97
N ASP A 4 28.48 -39.32 0.93
CA ASP A 4 28.87 -40.71 0.68
C ASP A 4 28.95 -40.96 -0.83
N THR A 5 30.16 -40.78 -1.35
CA THR A 5 30.53 -40.88 -2.78
C THR A 5 31.01 -42.27 -3.18
N THR A 6 30.95 -43.25 -2.28
CA THR A 6 31.32 -44.63 -2.58
C THR A 6 30.34 -45.25 -3.57
N THR A 7 30.80 -46.22 -4.38
CA THR A 7 29.90 -46.99 -5.26
C THR A 7 28.88 -47.77 -4.42
N GLY A 8 27.60 -47.63 -4.73
CA GLY A 8 26.48 -48.12 -3.92
C GLY A 8 26.19 -47.28 -2.66
N GLY A 9 26.89 -46.16 -2.48
CA GLY A 9 26.79 -45.25 -1.35
C GLY A 9 25.53 -44.39 -1.36
N GLY A 10 25.39 -43.54 -0.35
CA GLY A 10 24.24 -42.67 -0.14
C GLY A 10 23.89 -41.77 -1.33
N LYS A 11 24.89 -41.22 -2.04
CA LYS A 11 24.63 -40.38 -3.23
C LYS A 11 24.02 -41.18 -4.38
N GLU A 12 24.57 -42.35 -4.70
CA GLU A 12 24.02 -43.21 -5.76
C GLU A 12 22.61 -43.71 -5.42
N LYS A 13 22.34 -44.03 -4.15
CA LYS A 13 20.99 -44.40 -3.68
C LYS A 13 19.98 -43.26 -3.85
N LEU A 14 20.36 -42.02 -3.54
CA LEU A 14 19.50 -40.85 -3.75
C LEU A 14 19.23 -40.62 -5.24
N ALA A 15 20.27 -40.71 -6.08
CA ALA A 15 20.12 -40.62 -7.53
C ALA A 15 19.18 -41.70 -8.09
N ALA A 16 19.31 -42.95 -7.63
CA ALA A 16 18.46 -44.06 -8.04
C ALA A 16 16.98 -43.88 -7.64
N LEU A 17 16.70 -43.09 -6.61
CA LEU A 17 15.35 -42.71 -6.17
C LEU A 17 14.83 -41.45 -6.87
N GLY A 18 15.59 -40.85 -7.78
CA GLY A 18 15.23 -39.64 -8.50
C GLY A 18 15.45 -38.33 -7.73
N TYR A 19 16.19 -38.36 -6.61
CA TYR A 19 16.54 -37.13 -5.89
C TYR A 19 17.66 -36.36 -6.59
N PRO A 20 17.66 -35.02 -6.51
CA PRO A 20 18.74 -34.20 -7.05
C PRO A 20 20.05 -34.47 -6.30
N THR A 21 21.11 -34.78 -7.04
CA THR A 21 22.44 -35.07 -6.47
C THR A 21 23.56 -34.17 -6.98
N THR A 22 23.24 -33.24 -7.88
CA THR A 22 24.15 -32.22 -8.36
C THR A 22 24.06 -31.01 -7.45
N GLU A 23 25.19 -30.67 -6.81
CA GLU A 23 25.28 -29.53 -5.91
C GLU A 23 25.69 -28.26 -6.67
N MET A 24 24.94 -27.19 -6.44
CA MET A 24 25.35 -25.83 -6.77
C MET A 24 26.09 -25.26 -5.56
N ILE A 25 27.40 -25.04 -5.72
CA ILE A 25 28.25 -24.57 -4.64
C ILE A 25 28.07 -23.06 -4.48
N LEU A 26 27.52 -22.65 -3.34
CA LEU A 26 27.41 -21.23 -2.98
C LEU A 26 28.76 -20.68 -2.48
N ASN A 27 29.02 -19.40 -2.74
CA ASN A 27 30.19 -18.72 -2.18
C ASN A 27 30.02 -18.48 -0.66
N ASP A 28 31.12 -18.25 0.06
CA ASP A 28 31.08 -18.19 1.52
C ASP A 28 30.08 -17.16 2.11
N PRO A 29 29.94 -15.93 1.57
CA PRO A 29 28.96 -14.95 2.07
C PRO A 29 27.49 -15.39 1.97
N THR A 30 27.16 -16.24 0.99
CA THR A 30 25.76 -16.68 0.74
C THR A 30 25.51 -18.12 1.17
N ARG A 31 26.58 -18.88 1.43
CA ARG A 31 26.58 -20.22 2.00
C ARG A 31 26.42 -20.21 3.52
N ASN A 32 26.90 -19.17 4.20
CA ASN A 32 26.82 -19.05 5.66
C ASN A 32 26.05 -17.78 6.04
N LEU A 33 24.90 -17.95 6.68
CA LEU A 33 24.06 -16.86 7.18
C LEU A 33 24.47 -16.58 8.62
N THR A 34 25.34 -15.60 8.81
CA THR A 34 26.02 -15.31 10.08
C THR A 34 25.23 -14.40 11.01
N GLY A 35 24.11 -13.81 10.55
CA GLY A 35 23.29 -12.92 11.36
C GLY A 35 23.82 -11.48 11.46
N ASP A 36 24.85 -11.10 10.69
CA ASP A 36 25.54 -9.83 10.86
C ASP A 36 24.73 -8.62 10.37
N LEU A 37 23.74 -8.83 9.50
CA LEU A 37 22.78 -7.79 9.12
C LEU A 37 21.61 -7.64 10.13
N ALA A 38 21.55 -8.46 11.18
CA ALA A 38 20.54 -8.28 12.22
C ALA A 38 20.86 -7.05 13.07
N SER A 39 19.82 -6.36 13.54
CA SER A 39 19.97 -5.24 14.48
C SER A 39 20.44 -5.66 15.88
N LYS A 40 20.10 -6.91 16.27
CA LYS A 40 20.64 -7.64 17.42
C LYS A 40 21.33 -8.93 16.95
N PRO A 41 22.58 -8.87 16.48
CA PRO A 41 23.31 -10.05 16.01
C PRO A 41 23.41 -11.17 17.06
N GLU A 42 23.38 -10.83 18.35
CA GLU A 42 23.34 -11.78 19.47
C GLU A 42 22.08 -12.67 19.48
N ASN A 43 20.96 -12.18 18.92
CA ASN A 43 19.69 -12.92 18.84
C ASN A 43 19.52 -13.66 17.51
N ALA A 44 20.48 -13.54 16.59
CA ALA A 44 20.40 -14.14 15.28
C ALA A 44 20.59 -15.66 15.32
N PHE A 45 19.85 -16.34 14.44
CA PHE A 45 19.98 -17.76 14.21
C PHE A 45 20.90 -18.02 13.02
N ILE A 46 21.93 -18.82 13.27
CA ILE A 46 23.05 -19.03 12.35
C ILE A 46 22.78 -20.24 11.49
N ILE A 47 22.94 -20.08 10.17
CA ILE A 47 22.92 -21.19 9.21
C ILE A 47 24.32 -21.36 8.64
N ASN A 48 24.94 -22.52 8.87
CA ASN A 48 26.21 -22.84 8.24
C ASN A 48 26.02 -23.83 7.10
N ASN A 49 26.79 -23.62 6.04
CA ASN A 49 26.90 -24.54 4.92
C ASN A 49 25.52 -24.88 4.31
N LEU A 50 24.83 -23.84 3.86
CA LEU A 50 23.66 -23.98 3.00
C LEU A 50 24.09 -24.59 1.67
N ARG A 51 23.55 -25.77 1.35
CA ARG A 51 23.85 -26.52 0.13
C ARG A 51 22.62 -26.56 -0.74
N LEU A 52 22.77 -26.28 -2.04
CA LEU A 52 21.69 -26.28 -3.01
C LEU A 52 21.83 -27.45 -3.97
N PHE A 53 20.76 -28.18 -4.20
CA PHE A 53 20.71 -29.33 -5.10
C PHE A 53 19.65 -29.10 -6.17
N ALA A 54 20.04 -29.25 -7.44
CA ALA A 54 19.13 -29.10 -8.58
C ALA A 54 18.86 -30.47 -9.23
N PRO A 55 17.61 -30.79 -9.61
CA PRO A 55 17.32 -31.93 -10.46
C PRO A 55 17.96 -31.72 -11.83
N THR A 56 18.43 -32.79 -12.47
CA THR A 56 19.07 -32.72 -13.80
C THR A 56 18.14 -32.17 -14.89
N ASP A 57 16.82 -32.23 -14.68
CA ASP A 57 15.79 -31.91 -15.69
C ASP A 57 14.86 -30.75 -15.29
N HIS A 58 15.12 -30.06 -14.16
CA HIS A 58 14.25 -28.98 -13.66
C HIS A 58 15.03 -27.81 -13.06
N ASP A 59 15.08 -26.69 -13.78
CA ASP A 59 15.81 -25.48 -13.33
C ASP A 59 15.10 -24.67 -12.23
N LEU A 60 13.77 -24.85 -12.09
CA LEU A 60 12.93 -23.96 -11.28
C LEU A 60 12.79 -24.36 -9.80
N LEU A 61 13.02 -25.62 -9.44
CA LEU A 61 12.88 -26.10 -8.05
C LEU A 61 14.18 -26.75 -7.59
N LYS A 62 14.86 -26.09 -6.65
CA LYS A 62 16.04 -26.64 -5.98
C LYS A 62 15.65 -27.09 -4.58
N ILE A 63 16.35 -28.08 -4.06
CA ILE A 63 16.25 -28.48 -2.66
C ILE A 63 17.45 -27.88 -1.94
N PHE A 64 17.25 -27.32 -0.75
CA PHE A 64 18.37 -26.96 0.11
C PHE A 64 18.46 -27.89 1.32
N ALA A 65 19.68 -28.03 1.86
CA ALA A 65 19.92 -28.62 3.16
C ALA A 65 21.10 -27.92 3.85
N THR A 66 21.11 -27.94 5.18
CA THR A 66 22.17 -27.34 6.01
C THR A 66 22.89 -28.41 6.81
N THR A 67 24.19 -28.25 7.07
CA THR A 67 24.90 -29.18 7.98
C THR A 67 24.76 -28.81 9.44
N SER A 68 24.51 -27.53 9.75
CA SER A 68 24.20 -27.10 11.12
C SER A 68 23.41 -25.80 11.12
N ALA A 69 22.45 -25.71 12.02
CA ALA A 69 21.67 -24.51 12.28
C ALA A 69 21.62 -24.29 13.80
N HIS A 70 22.00 -23.12 14.32
CA HIS A 70 22.11 -22.92 15.76
C HIS A 70 21.97 -21.46 16.21
N SER A 71 21.56 -21.26 17.47
CA SER A 71 21.74 -19.99 18.19
C SER A 71 23.23 -19.63 18.26
N ARG A 72 23.58 -18.35 18.30
CA ARG A 72 24.97 -17.89 18.32
C ARG A 72 25.75 -18.48 19.53
N ASN A 73 26.98 -18.97 19.28
CA ASN A 73 27.74 -19.85 20.17
C ASN A 73 28.18 -19.25 21.52
N ASP A 74 27.94 -17.96 21.77
CA ASP A 74 28.41 -17.24 22.97
C ASP A 74 27.29 -16.54 23.74
N GLN A 75 26.02 -16.86 23.43
CA GLN A 75 24.87 -16.15 24.00
C GLN A 75 23.83 -17.13 24.54
N THR A 76 23.19 -16.75 25.65
CA THR A 76 22.05 -17.46 26.22
C THR A 76 20.79 -16.95 25.53
N ILE A 77 20.23 -17.74 24.62
CA ILE A 77 18.99 -17.40 23.91
C ILE A 77 17.92 -18.40 24.32
N ALA A 78 16.92 -17.93 25.05
CA ALA A 78 15.76 -18.74 25.38
C ALA A 78 14.92 -18.99 24.13
N LEU A 79 14.59 -20.26 23.87
CA LEU A 79 13.69 -20.66 22.80
C LEU A 79 12.24 -20.52 23.27
N ASN A 80 11.50 -19.58 22.70
CA ASN A 80 10.09 -19.36 23.03
C ASN A 80 9.21 -19.79 21.86
N THR A 81 8.11 -20.48 22.17
CA THR A 81 7.12 -20.83 21.13
C THR A 81 6.52 -19.56 20.56
N GLY A 82 6.43 -19.48 19.24
CA GLY A 82 5.89 -18.33 18.52
C GLY A 82 6.96 -17.31 18.12
N SER A 83 8.01 -17.11 18.91
CA SER A 83 9.05 -16.09 18.65
C SER A 83 9.69 -16.21 17.26
N LEU A 84 10.01 -15.04 16.69
CA LEU A 84 10.74 -14.93 15.43
C LEU A 84 12.19 -14.61 15.73
N TYR A 85 13.13 -15.39 15.23
CA TYR A 85 14.57 -15.13 15.33
C TYR A 85 15.09 -14.70 13.95
N PRO A 86 15.86 -13.60 13.87
CA PRO A 86 16.38 -13.14 12.58
C PRO A 86 17.37 -14.14 12.02
N VAL A 87 17.24 -14.43 10.73
CA VAL A 87 18.25 -15.15 9.95
C VAL A 87 18.71 -14.22 8.84
N THR A 88 19.96 -13.76 8.90
CA THR A 88 20.47 -12.78 7.95
C THR A 88 21.86 -13.14 7.44
N GLY A 89 22.20 -12.61 6.26
CA GLY A 89 23.55 -12.67 5.70
C GLY A 89 24.51 -11.69 6.40
N ASN A 90 25.62 -11.39 5.72
CA ASN A 90 26.65 -10.45 6.20
C ASN A 90 27.03 -9.36 5.19
N ASN A 91 26.36 -9.31 4.04
CA ASN A 91 26.68 -8.39 2.97
C ASN A 91 25.44 -7.64 2.51
N VAL A 92 25.45 -6.31 2.65
CA VAL A 92 24.35 -5.43 2.21
C VAL A 92 24.17 -5.42 0.68
N GLU A 93 25.21 -5.72 -0.09
CA GLU A 93 25.15 -5.82 -1.55
C GLU A 93 24.57 -7.16 -2.03
N LEU A 94 24.59 -8.17 -1.16
CA LEU A 94 24.00 -9.49 -1.35
C LEU A 94 23.00 -9.74 -0.21
N PRO A 95 21.92 -8.92 -0.13
CA PRO A 95 21.04 -8.93 1.02
C PRO A 95 20.38 -10.30 1.17
N ILE A 96 20.42 -10.83 2.39
CA ILE A 96 19.69 -12.04 2.77
C ILE A 96 19.01 -11.74 4.11
N TYR A 97 17.68 -11.80 4.11
CA TYR A 97 16.85 -11.60 5.29
C TYR A 97 15.82 -12.70 5.41
N GLY A 98 15.52 -13.08 6.63
CA GLY A 98 14.55 -14.12 6.91
C GLY A 98 14.36 -14.32 8.38
N THR A 99 13.58 -15.34 8.69
CA THR A 99 13.21 -15.70 10.04
C THR A 99 13.28 -17.19 10.28
N LEU A 100 13.52 -17.51 11.54
CA LEU A 100 13.28 -18.79 12.12
C LEU A 100 12.18 -18.65 13.17
N GLN A 101 11.16 -19.49 13.09
CA GLN A 101 10.14 -19.61 14.14
C GLN A 101 10.21 -20.97 14.82
N ALA A 102 10.16 -20.99 16.14
CA ALA A 102 9.92 -22.20 16.91
C ALA A 102 8.42 -22.39 17.18
N ASN A 103 7.84 -23.50 16.71
CA ASN A 103 6.40 -23.75 16.80
C ASN A 103 6.06 -24.75 17.90
N TYR A 104 6.98 -25.68 18.15
CA TYR A 104 6.75 -26.81 19.02
C TYR A 104 7.96 -27.02 19.90
N LEU A 105 7.71 -27.12 21.21
CA LEU A 105 8.69 -27.52 22.22
C LEU A 105 8.15 -28.79 22.88
N THR A 106 8.97 -29.85 22.96
CA THR A 106 8.55 -31.08 23.61
C THR A 106 8.53 -30.87 25.13
N GLY A 107 7.31 -30.82 25.71
CA GLY A 107 7.10 -30.67 27.16
C GLY A 107 7.44 -31.92 27.99
N ASP A 108 8.07 -32.93 27.38
CA ASP A 108 8.46 -34.21 28.00
C ASP A 108 9.86 -34.16 28.65
N GLY A 109 10.54 -33.00 28.62
CA GLY A 109 11.89 -32.84 29.13
C GLY A 109 12.99 -33.36 28.20
N SER A 110 12.65 -33.83 26.99
CA SER A 110 13.64 -34.28 26.00
C SER A 110 14.42 -33.15 25.33
N GLY A 111 13.98 -31.90 25.52
CA GLY A 111 14.64 -30.72 24.96
C GLY A 111 14.60 -30.71 23.44
N ASN A 112 13.56 -31.23 22.80
CA ASN A 112 13.43 -31.22 21.35
C ASN A 112 12.48 -30.10 20.89
N TRP A 113 12.76 -29.54 19.73
CA TRP A 113 11.93 -28.49 19.15
C TRP A 113 11.74 -28.66 17.64
N GLY A 114 10.64 -28.10 17.15
CA GLY A 114 10.31 -28.03 15.74
C GLY A 114 9.81 -26.65 15.36
N GLY A 115 10.14 -26.23 14.14
CA GLY A 115 9.93 -24.86 13.69
C GLY A 115 9.81 -24.73 12.18
N ARG A 116 9.83 -23.48 11.71
CA ARG A 116 10.00 -23.15 10.28
C ARG A 116 11.13 -22.18 10.06
N PHE A 117 11.76 -22.34 8.92
CA PHE A 117 12.79 -21.47 8.37
C PHE A 117 12.26 -20.84 7.08
N ASN A 118 12.45 -19.54 6.92
CA ASN A 118 12.10 -18.81 5.70
C ASN A 118 13.10 -17.67 5.46
N VAL A 119 13.68 -17.61 4.28
CA VAL A 119 14.66 -16.59 3.89
C VAL A 119 14.38 -16.11 2.46
N LEU A 120 14.49 -14.81 2.26
CA LEU A 120 14.54 -14.16 0.95
C LEU A 120 15.93 -13.52 0.78
N GLY A 121 16.52 -13.63 -0.40
CA GLY A 121 17.81 -12.97 -0.62
C GLY A 121 18.51 -13.30 -1.92
N VAL A 122 19.76 -12.84 -1.99
CA VAL A 122 20.65 -13.00 -3.14
C VAL A 122 21.75 -14.01 -2.80
N PHE A 123 21.83 -15.07 -3.59
CA PHE A 123 22.79 -16.14 -3.47
C PHE A 123 23.77 -16.11 -4.65
N VAL A 124 25.01 -16.53 -4.45
CA VAL A 124 26.04 -16.47 -5.50
C VAL A 124 26.66 -17.84 -5.71
N ASN A 125 26.62 -18.32 -6.94
CA ASN A 125 27.30 -19.54 -7.33
C ASN A 125 28.82 -19.30 -7.37
N ASN A 126 29.56 -20.05 -6.56
CA ASN A 126 31.00 -19.93 -6.40
C ASN A 126 31.80 -20.30 -7.67
N GLN A 127 31.20 -21.08 -8.58
CA GLN A 127 31.90 -21.58 -9.77
C GLN A 127 31.96 -20.55 -10.90
N ASN A 128 30.89 -19.76 -11.07
CA ASN A 128 30.73 -18.83 -12.20
C ASN A 128 30.39 -17.39 -11.78
N GLY A 129 30.20 -17.13 -10.49
CA GLY A 129 29.82 -15.80 -9.97
C GLY A 129 28.36 -15.42 -10.24
N GLU A 130 27.55 -16.33 -10.76
CA GLU A 130 26.15 -16.08 -11.08
C GLU A 130 25.35 -15.76 -9.82
N LYS A 131 24.63 -14.63 -9.86
CA LYS A 131 23.73 -14.19 -8.79
C LYS A 131 22.35 -14.77 -9.01
N ILE A 132 21.77 -15.34 -7.96
CA ILE A 132 20.44 -15.93 -7.94
C ILE A 132 19.68 -15.28 -6.79
N GLN A 133 18.64 -14.53 -7.11
CA GLN A 133 17.66 -14.08 -6.11
C GLN A 133 16.63 -15.19 -5.88
N ALA A 134 16.35 -15.51 -4.63
CA ALA A 134 15.53 -16.67 -4.30
C ALA A 134 14.88 -16.59 -2.92
N ILE A 135 13.92 -17.50 -2.73
CA ILE A 135 13.28 -17.82 -1.47
C ILE A 135 13.77 -19.21 -1.05
N ALA A 136 14.18 -19.36 0.20
CA ALA A 136 14.50 -20.65 0.81
C ALA A 136 13.60 -20.88 2.03
N ASN A 137 12.75 -21.89 1.98
CA ASN A 137 11.78 -22.18 3.03
C ASN A 137 11.70 -23.68 3.35
N GLY A 138 11.59 -24.02 4.63
CA GLY A 138 11.52 -25.41 5.05
C GLY A 138 11.26 -25.61 6.53
N PRO A 139 10.94 -26.85 6.94
CA PRO A 139 10.96 -27.21 8.36
C PRO A 139 12.36 -27.11 8.94
N VAL A 140 12.42 -26.86 10.23
CA VAL A 140 13.64 -26.92 11.04
C VAL A 140 13.31 -27.69 12.31
N ALA A 141 14.23 -28.53 12.76
CA ALA A 141 14.07 -29.26 14.02
C ALA A 141 15.42 -29.57 14.64
N GLY A 142 15.42 -29.72 15.96
CA GLY A 142 16.59 -30.18 16.70
C GLY A 142 16.39 -30.13 18.20
N SER A 143 17.44 -29.81 18.93
CA SER A 143 17.47 -29.81 20.39
C SER A 143 17.70 -28.41 20.96
N TYR A 144 17.14 -28.15 22.13
CA TYR A 144 17.29 -26.93 22.90
C TYR A 144 17.52 -27.24 24.38
N ASP A 145 18.23 -26.33 25.04
CA ASP A 145 18.38 -26.29 26.49
C ASP A 145 18.04 -24.89 27.02
N SER A 146 18.37 -24.61 28.28
CA SER A 146 18.10 -23.31 28.90
C SER A 146 18.89 -22.14 28.31
N SER A 147 19.88 -22.42 27.45
CA SER A 147 20.84 -21.45 26.94
C SER A 147 20.97 -21.42 25.42
N ARG A 148 20.72 -22.53 24.73
CA ARG A 148 20.97 -22.66 23.29
C ARG A 148 19.92 -23.54 22.64
N PHE A 149 19.77 -23.33 21.34
CA PHE A 149 19.01 -24.25 20.51
C PHE A 149 19.73 -24.45 19.17
N SER A 150 19.70 -25.69 18.69
CA SER A 150 20.38 -26.12 17.47
C SER A 150 19.55 -27.15 16.74
N GLY A 151 19.87 -27.38 15.47
CA GLY A 151 19.14 -28.30 14.64
C GLY A 151 19.66 -28.34 13.21
N THR A 152 18.82 -28.84 12.33
CA THR A 152 19.06 -28.85 10.88
C THR A 152 17.79 -28.44 10.16
N THR A 153 17.95 -27.85 8.98
CA THR A 153 16.85 -27.50 8.10
C THR A 153 17.13 -27.98 6.69
N ALA A 154 16.06 -28.34 6.00
CA ALA A 154 16.04 -28.67 4.59
C ALA A 154 14.68 -28.25 4.03
N GLY A 155 14.62 -27.95 2.74
CA GLY A 155 13.39 -27.47 2.14
C GLY A 155 13.54 -27.07 0.69
N THR A 156 12.64 -26.20 0.26
CA THR A 156 12.59 -25.70 -1.12
C THR A 156 13.40 -24.44 -1.27
N PHE A 157 14.13 -24.35 -2.37
CA PHE A 157 14.82 -23.17 -2.83
C PHE A 157 14.26 -22.81 -4.20
N ILE A 158 13.65 -21.64 -4.28
CA ILE A 158 12.83 -21.24 -5.41
C ILE A 158 13.31 -19.87 -5.90
N PRO A 159 13.74 -19.74 -7.18
CA PRO A 159 14.11 -18.45 -7.75
C PRO A 159 12.98 -17.43 -7.60
N ALA A 160 13.33 -16.22 -7.17
CA ALA A 160 12.41 -15.10 -7.08
C ALA A 160 12.52 -14.27 -8.36
N ASN A 161 11.41 -13.92 -8.99
CA ASN A 161 11.42 -13.05 -10.17
C ASN A 161 11.73 -11.58 -9.83
N PHE A 162 11.55 -11.16 -8.58
CA PHE A 162 12.02 -9.86 -8.09
C PHE A 162 12.29 -9.90 -6.59
N LEU A 163 13.10 -8.95 -6.14
CA LEU A 163 13.21 -8.54 -4.74
C LEU A 163 13.08 -7.01 -4.69
N SER A 164 12.59 -6.45 -3.62
CA SER A 164 12.58 -5.01 -3.37
C SER A 164 13.16 -4.75 -1.99
N GLN A 165 14.17 -3.88 -1.93
CA GLN A 165 14.83 -3.52 -0.68
C GLN A 165 14.05 -2.41 0.05
N LEU A 166 14.01 -2.48 1.39
CA LEU A 166 13.55 -1.38 2.25
C LEU A 166 14.63 -0.32 2.51
N SER A 167 15.54 -0.14 1.55
CA SER A 167 16.63 0.82 1.62
C SER A 167 17.01 1.29 0.22
N GLU A 168 17.29 2.58 0.05
CA GLU A 168 17.72 3.15 -1.23
C GLU A 168 18.63 4.35 -1.02
N GLY A 169 19.87 4.31 -1.53
CA GLY A 169 20.71 5.51 -1.64
C GLY A 169 20.88 6.29 -0.32
N GLY A 170 20.93 5.57 0.81
CA GLY A 170 20.97 6.14 2.17
C GLY A 170 19.61 6.41 2.83
N LYS A 171 18.49 6.32 2.09
CA LYS A 171 17.13 6.35 2.64
C LYS A 171 16.75 5.02 3.25
N ARG A 172 15.92 5.06 4.29
CA ARG A 172 15.41 3.90 5.05
C ARG A 172 13.90 3.99 5.23
N ALA A 173 13.25 2.84 5.42
CA ALA A 173 11.85 2.77 5.82
C ALA A 173 11.72 3.08 7.32
N TYR A 174 11.63 4.36 7.67
CA TYR A 174 11.55 4.80 9.06
C TYR A 174 10.19 4.46 9.70
N LEU A 175 10.25 3.99 10.96
CA LEU A 175 9.08 3.86 11.81
C LEU A 175 8.85 5.18 12.53
N ASN A 176 7.65 5.73 12.39
CA ASN A 176 7.27 7.02 12.95
C ASN A 176 6.10 6.86 13.92
N TYR A 177 6.06 7.67 14.97
CA TYR A 177 4.94 7.76 15.89
C TYR A 177 4.59 9.21 16.24
N TYR A 178 3.35 9.44 16.67
CA TYR A 178 2.84 10.73 17.06
C TYR A 178 2.65 10.80 18.58
N ASN A 179 3.37 11.71 19.22
CA ASN A 179 3.36 11.91 20.67
C ASN A 179 2.46 13.08 21.13
N GLY A 180 1.64 13.64 20.23
CA GLY A 180 0.84 14.83 20.52
C GLY A 180 1.51 16.18 20.20
N ALA A 181 2.79 16.20 19.79
CA ALA A 181 3.57 17.43 19.59
C ALA A 181 3.67 17.88 18.11
N GLY A 182 2.52 17.96 17.42
CA GLY A 182 2.37 18.55 16.08
C GLY A 182 3.13 17.91 14.90
N SER A 183 3.98 16.92 15.15
CA SER A 183 4.79 16.23 14.15
C SER A 183 5.07 14.77 14.53
N PHE A 184 5.45 13.97 13.54
CA PHE A 184 5.97 12.63 13.77
C PHE A 184 7.34 12.67 14.42
N VAL A 185 7.57 11.71 15.31
CA VAL A 185 8.87 11.39 15.88
C VAL A 185 9.32 10.05 15.28
N GLN A 186 10.57 10.02 14.81
CA GLN A 186 11.18 8.81 14.26
C GLN A 186 11.68 7.90 15.40
N ASP A 187 11.31 6.62 15.37
CA ASP A 187 11.72 5.60 16.35
C ASP A 187 12.37 4.39 15.65
N GLY A 188 13.47 4.67 14.96
CA GLY A 188 14.22 3.67 14.21
C GLY A 188 13.69 3.40 12.81
N TYR A 189 14.20 2.34 12.19
CA TYR A 189 13.90 2.00 10.79
C TYR A 189 13.89 0.50 10.52
N LEU A 190 13.18 0.12 9.46
CA LEU A 190 13.15 -1.23 8.94
C LEU A 190 14.23 -1.41 7.87
N ASP A 191 14.83 -2.59 7.86
CA ASP A 191 15.65 -3.09 6.77
C ASP A 191 15.20 -4.49 6.39
N GLY A 192 15.21 -4.84 5.11
CA GLY A 192 14.66 -6.11 4.68
C GLY A 192 14.29 -6.16 3.21
N LEU A 193 13.57 -7.23 2.86
CA LEU A 193 13.18 -7.55 1.50
C LEU A 193 11.69 -7.83 1.41
N LEU A 194 11.07 -7.22 0.39
CA LEU A 194 9.81 -7.65 -0.19
C LEU A 194 10.11 -8.54 -1.40
N GLY A 195 9.45 -9.67 -1.52
CA GLY A 195 9.58 -10.56 -2.67
C GLY A 195 8.34 -11.40 -2.88
N PRO A 196 8.29 -12.21 -3.95
CA PRO A 196 7.21 -13.16 -4.14
C PRO A 196 7.24 -14.25 -3.04
N GLN A 197 6.12 -14.91 -2.77
CA GLN A 197 6.12 -16.20 -2.06
C GLN A 197 6.22 -17.39 -3.02
N ASN A 198 5.76 -17.19 -4.25
CA ASN A 198 5.69 -18.20 -5.28
C ASN A 198 6.24 -17.59 -6.59
N PRO A 199 7.15 -18.27 -7.31
CA PRO A 199 7.77 -17.77 -8.55
C PRO A 199 6.76 -17.46 -9.65
N VAL A 200 5.56 -18.05 -9.60
CA VAL A 200 4.49 -17.85 -10.59
C VAL A 200 3.79 -16.53 -10.35
N SER A 201 4.48 -15.43 -10.60
CA SER A 201 3.95 -14.11 -10.27
C SER A 201 3.97 -13.10 -11.41
N TRP A 202 4.81 -13.29 -12.44
CA TRP A 202 4.88 -12.32 -13.54
C TRP A 202 5.22 -12.97 -14.90
N THR A 203 4.27 -12.90 -15.84
CA THR A 203 4.43 -12.99 -17.31
C THR A 203 5.05 -14.23 -17.98
N GLU A 204 5.50 -15.26 -17.25
CA GLU A 204 6.08 -16.46 -17.90
C GLU A 204 5.02 -17.38 -18.54
N TYR A 205 3.74 -17.19 -18.22
CA TYR A 205 2.63 -17.93 -18.83
C TYR A 205 1.65 -16.96 -19.47
N SER A 206 1.37 -17.17 -20.75
CA SER A 206 0.59 -16.34 -21.71
C SER A 206 -0.78 -15.82 -21.25
N THR A 207 -1.28 -16.23 -20.09
CA THR A 207 -2.43 -15.66 -19.38
C THR A 207 -1.92 -15.06 -18.08
N TYR A 208 -1.96 -13.73 -17.97
CA TYR A 208 -1.73 -12.99 -16.73
C TYR A 208 -2.37 -13.72 -15.53
N PRO A 209 -1.62 -14.20 -14.52
CA PRO A 209 -2.23 -14.30 -13.21
C PRO A 209 -2.62 -12.88 -12.82
N THR A 210 -3.89 -12.63 -12.52
CA THR A 210 -4.37 -11.31 -12.08
C THR A 210 -3.91 -10.98 -10.66
N TYR A 211 -2.89 -11.69 -10.16
CA TYR A 211 -2.36 -11.56 -8.82
C TYR A 211 -0.94 -12.12 -8.66
N THR A 212 -0.25 -11.69 -7.60
CA THR A 212 0.99 -12.28 -7.06
C THR A 212 0.86 -12.46 -5.55
N GLU A 213 1.54 -13.44 -4.99
CA GLU A 213 1.68 -13.61 -3.53
C GLU A 213 2.98 -12.96 -3.08
N LEU A 214 2.96 -12.13 -2.04
CA LEU A 214 4.12 -11.35 -1.59
C LEU A 214 4.46 -11.69 -0.14
N ALA A 215 5.75 -11.77 0.17
CA ALA A 215 6.27 -11.82 1.52
C ALA A 215 7.21 -10.64 1.76
N LEU A 216 7.14 -10.10 2.98
CA LEU A 216 7.94 -9.01 3.48
C LEU A 216 8.61 -9.48 4.77
N THR A 217 9.94 -9.56 4.76
CA THR A 217 10.73 -10.01 5.92
C THR A 217 11.94 -9.13 6.13
N GLY A 218 12.37 -9.01 7.38
CA GLY A 218 13.50 -8.15 7.71
C GLY A 218 13.74 -7.99 9.20
N VAL A 219 14.45 -6.92 9.52
CA VAL A 219 14.87 -6.55 10.86
C VAL A 219 14.55 -5.08 11.13
N TRP A 220 14.39 -4.75 12.40
CA TRP A 220 14.16 -3.38 12.84
C TRP A 220 15.35 -2.87 13.64
N PHE A 221 15.87 -1.73 13.25
CA PHE A 221 16.91 -1.00 13.99
C PHE A 221 16.23 0.07 14.85
N PRO A 222 16.12 -0.12 16.18
CA PRO A 222 15.49 0.85 17.06
C PRO A 222 16.24 2.19 17.09
N GLY A 223 15.53 3.27 17.44
CA GLY A 223 16.15 4.53 17.80
C GLY A 223 16.91 4.45 19.14
N GLU A 224 17.70 5.47 19.46
CA GLU A 224 18.45 5.56 20.73
C GLU A 224 17.54 5.54 21.96
N THR A 225 16.33 6.09 21.83
CA THR A 225 15.27 6.03 22.83
C THR A 225 14.06 5.37 22.21
N VAL A 226 13.88 4.08 22.47
CA VAL A 226 12.64 3.39 22.09
C VAL A 226 11.56 3.82 23.07
N VAL A 227 10.62 4.65 22.60
CA VAL A 227 9.59 5.24 23.47
C VAL A 227 8.24 4.56 23.24
N GLN A 228 8.02 3.97 22.06
CA GLN A 228 6.72 3.44 21.67
C GLN A 228 6.80 2.05 21.04
N ARG A 229 5.67 1.35 21.04
CA ARG A 229 5.50 0.05 20.38
C ARG A 229 4.45 0.09 19.25
N SER A 230 3.97 1.29 18.90
CA SER A 230 3.03 1.51 17.79
C SER A 230 3.59 2.56 16.84
N HIS A 231 3.65 2.24 15.55
CA HIS A 231 4.29 3.06 14.52
C HIS A 231 3.54 2.99 13.19
N VAL A 232 3.74 4.00 12.36
CA VAL A 232 3.45 4.00 10.91
C VAL A 232 4.75 4.10 10.12
N PHE A 233 4.76 3.61 8.89
CA PHE A 233 5.82 3.84 7.93
C PHE A 233 5.25 4.02 6.53
N ASN A 234 5.99 4.73 5.68
CA ASN A 234 5.67 4.94 4.27
C ASN A 234 6.98 5.04 3.49
N PHE A 235 7.19 4.15 2.53
CA PHE A 235 8.46 4.02 1.82
C PHE A 235 8.24 3.72 0.33
N PRO A 236 8.99 4.38 -0.58
CA PRO A 236 8.92 4.05 -2.00
C PRO A 236 9.47 2.64 -2.27
N ILE A 237 8.80 1.87 -3.12
CA ILE A 237 9.14 0.47 -3.39
C ILE A 237 9.13 0.18 -4.89
N TYR A 238 10.10 -0.58 -5.35
CA TYR A 238 10.30 -0.98 -6.75
C TYR A 238 11.16 -2.26 -6.81
N PRO A 239 11.10 -3.06 -7.91
CA PRO A 239 11.88 -4.28 -8.00
C PRO A 239 13.36 -3.96 -8.26
N THR A 240 14.23 -4.80 -7.72
CA THR A 240 15.67 -4.78 -7.88
C THR A 240 16.08 -6.13 -8.46
N ASN A 241 16.64 -6.10 -9.67
CA ASN A 241 17.17 -7.28 -10.34
C ASN A 241 18.64 -7.44 -10.01
N PHE A 242 18.94 -8.34 -9.08
CA PHE A 242 20.32 -8.64 -8.66
C PHE A 242 21.04 -9.57 -9.64
N THR A 243 20.34 -10.16 -10.60
CA THR A 243 20.91 -11.13 -11.55
C THR A 243 21.64 -10.47 -12.73
N VAL A 244 21.49 -9.15 -12.88
CA VAL A 244 22.11 -8.36 -13.95
C VAL A 244 23.15 -7.38 -13.38
N ASP A 245 24.14 -7.05 -14.20
CA ASP A 245 25.18 -6.05 -13.89
C ASP A 245 25.24 -4.99 -15.01
N PRO A 246 24.99 -3.70 -14.71
CA PRO A 246 24.62 -3.15 -13.40
C PRO A 246 23.24 -3.61 -12.92
N ILE A 247 23.03 -3.61 -11.61
CA ILE A 247 21.74 -3.89 -10.97
C ILE A 247 20.67 -2.98 -11.58
N ALA A 248 19.54 -3.56 -12.00
CA ALA A 248 18.46 -2.84 -12.67
C ALA A 248 17.19 -2.76 -11.83
N ALA A 249 16.39 -1.71 -12.02
CA ALA A 249 15.10 -1.52 -11.35
C ALA A 249 13.96 -2.30 -12.05
N THR A 250 14.19 -3.58 -12.33
CA THR A 250 13.29 -4.48 -13.07
C THR A 250 13.14 -5.82 -12.33
N THR A 251 12.21 -6.64 -12.79
CA THR A 251 12.14 -8.07 -12.48
C THR A 251 13.09 -8.85 -13.39
N THR A 252 13.42 -10.10 -13.07
CA THR A 252 14.19 -11.00 -13.95
C THR A 252 13.47 -11.29 -15.28
N SER A 253 12.16 -11.10 -15.33
CA SER A 253 11.32 -11.24 -16.52
C SER A 253 11.24 -9.97 -17.39
N GLY A 254 11.85 -8.86 -16.96
CA GLY A 254 11.88 -7.59 -17.71
C GLY A 254 10.71 -6.65 -17.47
N ALA A 255 9.77 -6.99 -16.57
CA ALA A 255 8.75 -6.05 -16.08
C ALA A 255 9.27 -5.15 -14.95
N SER A 256 8.52 -4.13 -14.54
CA SER A 256 8.83 -3.28 -13.38
C SER A 256 7.57 -2.73 -12.70
N PHE A 257 7.73 -2.30 -11.44
CA PHE A 257 6.73 -1.52 -10.70
C PHE A 257 7.39 -0.43 -9.87
N TRP A 258 6.65 0.61 -9.53
CA TRP A 258 7.09 1.66 -8.62
C TRP A 258 5.90 2.26 -7.89
N GLY A 259 6.04 2.53 -6.60
CA GLY A 259 5.02 3.22 -5.81
C GLY A 259 5.34 3.19 -4.34
N HIS A 260 4.33 3.03 -3.50
CA HIS A 260 4.44 3.18 -2.06
C HIS A 260 4.09 1.88 -1.33
N LEU A 261 4.95 1.50 -0.38
CA LEU A 261 4.68 0.53 0.66
C LEU A 261 4.49 1.29 1.97
N ALA A 262 3.26 1.30 2.49
CA ALA A 262 2.94 2.01 3.71
C ALA A 262 2.23 1.09 4.70
N GLY A 263 2.57 1.17 5.98
CA GLY A 263 2.08 0.19 6.94
C GLY A 263 2.21 0.63 8.39
N ILE A 264 1.91 -0.32 9.27
CA ILE A 264 1.92 -0.17 10.71
C ILE A 264 2.67 -1.31 11.39
N HIS A 265 3.28 -0.95 12.51
CA HIS A 265 3.66 -1.86 13.58
C HIS A 265 2.75 -1.52 14.76
N GLN A 266 1.98 -2.48 15.28
CA GLN A 266 0.94 -2.23 16.29
C GLN A 266 1.02 -3.19 17.47
N VAL A 267 0.84 -2.70 18.69
CA VAL A 267 0.72 -3.57 19.87
C VAL A 267 -0.66 -4.21 19.90
N ILE A 268 -0.72 -5.54 19.76
CA ILE A 268 -1.96 -6.30 19.89
C ILE A 268 -2.17 -6.73 21.36
N ASN A 269 -1.11 -7.17 22.04
CA ASN A 269 -1.18 -7.61 23.44
C ASN A 269 0.03 -7.08 24.22
N THR A 270 -0.22 -6.36 25.31
CA THR A 270 0.86 -5.78 26.12
C THR A 270 1.69 -6.83 26.89
N GLY A 271 1.20 -8.07 26.99
CA GLY A 271 1.87 -9.17 27.69
C GLY A 271 2.82 -10.03 26.84
N ASN A 272 2.93 -9.81 25.53
CA ASN A 272 3.82 -10.57 24.65
C ASN A 272 4.84 -9.65 23.93
N SER A 273 5.88 -10.26 23.35
CA SER A 273 6.85 -9.56 22.49
C SER A 273 6.42 -9.52 21.01
N GLN A 274 5.32 -10.19 20.67
CA GLN A 274 4.83 -10.32 19.30
C GLN A 274 3.73 -9.31 19.02
N ASP A 275 4.12 -8.30 18.27
CA ASP A 275 3.28 -7.21 17.83
C ASP A 275 2.74 -7.50 16.42
N GLY A 276 1.63 -6.85 16.08
CA GLY A 276 1.05 -6.90 14.75
C GLY A 276 1.89 -6.11 13.75
N PHE A 277 1.92 -6.58 12.52
CA PHE A 277 2.53 -5.87 11.40
C PHE A 277 1.64 -5.98 10.18
N GLU A 278 1.41 -4.85 9.52
CA GLU A 278 0.52 -4.78 8.37
C GLU A 278 0.99 -3.69 7.41
N ALA A 279 0.91 -3.95 6.12
CA ALA A 279 1.26 -3.00 5.09
C ALA A 279 0.23 -2.98 3.95
N ARG A 280 0.24 -1.88 3.22
CA ARG A 280 -0.51 -1.60 2.01
C ARG A 280 0.48 -1.24 0.92
N LEU A 281 0.29 -1.86 -0.23
CA LEU A 281 1.07 -1.63 -1.43
C LEU A 281 0.19 -0.94 -2.45
N ALA A 282 0.65 0.18 -3.00
CA ALA A 282 0.03 0.84 -4.15
C ALA A 282 1.13 1.25 -5.13
N THR A 283 1.20 0.56 -6.26
CA THR A 283 2.25 0.79 -7.27
C THR A 283 1.67 0.89 -8.67
N VAL A 284 2.35 1.66 -9.51
CA VAL A 284 2.22 1.57 -10.97
C VAL A 284 3.10 0.44 -11.46
N PHE A 285 2.64 -0.34 -12.44
CA PHE A 285 3.48 -1.29 -13.14
C PHE A 285 3.55 -1.04 -14.65
N VAL A 286 4.65 -1.50 -15.25
CA VAL A 286 4.85 -1.61 -16.70
C VAL A 286 5.49 -2.96 -17.00
N ASP A 287 4.87 -3.76 -17.87
CA ASP A 287 5.44 -5.04 -18.32
C ASP A 287 6.36 -4.86 -19.55
N LYS A 288 7.02 -5.95 -19.96
CA LYS A 288 7.92 -5.98 -21.12
C LYS A 288 7.24 -5.65 -22.46
N ASP A 289 5.91 -5.76 -22.53
CA ASP A 289 5.10 -5.51 -23.73
C ASP A 289 4.44 -4.11 -23.68
N GLY A 290 4.77 -3.29 -22.68
CA GLY A 290 4.25 -1.94 -22.49
C GLY A 290 2.84 -1.88 -21.88
N LYS A 291 2.30 -3.00 -21.39
CA LYS A 291 1.05 -2.98 -20.62
C LYS A 291 1.30 -2.33 -19.27
N ALA A 292 0.37 -1.48 -18.86
CA ALA A 292 0.52 -0.69 -17.66
C ALA A 292 -0.76 -0.65 -16.82
N GLY A 293 -0.59 -0.46 -15.52
CA GLY A 293 -1.68 -0.34 -14.58
C GLY A 293 -1.21 -0.35 -13.14
N PHE A 294 -1.96 -0.99 -12.26
CA PHE A 294 -1.67 -1.00 -10.83
C PHE A 294 -1.31 -2.38 -10.29
N LEU A 295 -0.43 -2.39 -9.29
CA LEU A 295 -0.23 -3.52 -8.39
C LEU A 295 -0.60 -3.06 -6.97
N TYR A 296 -1.67 -3.65 -6.43
CA TYR A 296 -2.21 -3.36 -5.09
C TYR A 296 -2.14 -4.57 -4.19
N SER A 297 -1.80 -4.36 -2.92
CA SER A 297 -1.83 -5.45 -1.94
C SER A 297 -2.09 -4.95 -0.53
N GLN A 298 -2.63 -5.84 0.29
CA GLN A 298 -2.45 -5.84 1.73
C GLN A 298 -1.45 -6.96 2.06
N ILE A 299 -0.53 -6.70 2.99
CA ILE A 299 0.46 -7.68 3.47
C ILE A 299 0.34 -7.70 5.00
N GLY A 300 0.10 -8.86 5.60
CA GLY A 300 -0.24 -8.99 7.03
C GLY A 300 -1.65 -8.49 7.38
N GLY A 301 -1.85 -8.13 8.65
CA GLY A 301 -3.12 -7.62 9.19
C GLY A 301 -3.88 -8.59 10.11
N PRO A 302 -4.98 -8.12 10.73
CA PRO A 302 -5.70 -8.85 11.79
C PRO A 302 -6.42 -10.11 11.30
N ASP A 303 -6.93 -10.14 10.07
CA ASP A 303 -7.58 -11.33 9.49
C ASP A 303 -6.56 -12.44 9.12
N ALA A 304 -5.28 -12.07 9.00
CA ALA A 304 -4.16 -13.00 8.85
C ALA A 304 -3.58 -13.44 10.21
N TRP A 305 -4.09 -12.93 11.34
CA TRP A 305 -3.59 -13.28 12.65
C TRP A 305 -4.15 -14.62 13.13
N ASN A 306 -3.29 -15.63 13.11
CA ASN A 306 -3.48 -16.82 13.90
C ASN A 306 -2.37 -16.85 14.96
N PRO A 307 -2.69 -16.92 16.28
CA PRO A 307 -1.71 -16.89 17.38
C PRO A 307 -0.69 -18.04 17.35
N THR A 308 -0.86 -19.02 16.46
CA THR A 308 0.11 -20.09 16.17
C THR A 308 0.94 -19.86 14.91
N SER A 309 0.87 -18.68 14.28
CA SER A 309 1.46 -18.40 12.97
C SER A 309 2.74 -17.57 13.05
N TYR A 310 3.71 -17.96 12.23
CA TYR A 310 4.97 -17.37 11.70
C TYR A 310 5.04 -15.84 11.41
N TRP A 311 4.15 -15.02 11.96
CA TRP A 311 3.72 -13.76 11.33
C TRP A 311 3.64 -12.62 12.33
N GLY A 312 4.20 -11.46 11.95
CA GLY A 312 4.12 -10.23 12.72
C GLY A 312 5.49 -9.59 12.94
N PHE A 313 5.59 -8.86 14.04
CA PHE A 313 6.77 -8.11 14.45
C PHE A 313 7.22 -8.62 15.83
N ASP A 314 8.39 -9.25 15.90
CA ASP A 314 8.98 -9.64 17.19
C ASP A 314 9.85 -8.50 17.71
N PHE A 315 9.33 -7.78 18.70
CA PHE A 315 9.98 -6.63 19.29
C PHE A 315 11.26 -6.99 20.05
N ALA A 316 11.28 -8.17 20.69
CA ALA A 316 12.42 -8.61 21.49
C ALA A 316 13.61 -8.98 20.61
N ASN A 317 13.33 -9.74 19.56
CA ASN A 317 14.31 -10.21 18.58
C ASN A 317 14.53 -9.23 17.42
N GLN A 318 13.75 -8.14 17.35
CA GLN A 318 13.85 -7.05 16.37
C GLN A 318 13.77 -7.54 14.93
N THR A 319 12.85 -8.44 14.66
CA THR A 319 12.64 -9.03 13.33
C THR A 319 11.16 -9.09 12.99
N PHE A 320 10.84 -9.04 11.70
CA PHE A 320 9.47 -9.13 11.23
C PHE A 320 9.38 -10.07 10.02
N SER A 321 8.20 -10.67 9.89
CA SER A 321 7.82 -11.47 8.73
C SER A 321 6.31 -11.41 8.56
N VAL A 322 5.86 -10.96 7.41
CA VAL A 322 4.45 -10.95 7.02
C VAL A 322 4.31 -11.31 5.56
N ASP A 323 3.14 -11.80 5.17
CA ASP A 323 2.84 -12.05 3.78
C ASP A 323 1.36 -11.80 3.46
N THR A 324 0.96 -12.07 2.23
CA THR A 324 -0.38 -11.83 1.68
C THR A 324 -1.43 -12.92 1.99
N TRP A 325 -1.37 -13.71 3.08
CA TRP A 325 -2.36 -14.80 3.36
C TRP A 325 -3.76 -14.38 2.93
N GLN A 326 -4.38 -15.14 2.02
CA GLN A 326 -5.73 -14.90 1.46
C GLN A 326 -5.87 -13.66 0.56
N GLU A 327 -5.22 -12.54 0.88
CA GLU A 327 -5.27 -11.28 0.13
C GLU A 327 -4.10 -11.13 -0.85
N LYS A 328 -4.11 -11.98 -1.87
CA LYS A 328 -3.15 -11.93 -2.99
C LYS A 328 -3.05 -10.51 -3.57
N ALA A 329 -1.84 -10.05 -3.84
CA ALA A 329 -1.59 -8.75 -4.46
C ALA A 329 -2.19 -8.74 -5.87
N ARG A 330 -3.12 -7.83 -6.15
CA ARG A 330 -3.84 -7.74 -7.41
C ARG A 330 -3.03 -6.99 -8.45
N LEU A 331 -2.91 -7.57 -9.63
CA LEU A 331 -2.33 -6.93 -10.80
C LEU A 331 -3.45 -6.51 -11.76
N VAL A 332 -3.48 -5.23 -12.09
CA VAL A 332 -4.67 -4.58 -12.63
C VAL A 332 -4.29 -3.70 -13.81
N GLN A 333 -4.50 -4.20 -15.02
CA GLN A 333 -4.17 -3.46 -16.24
C GLN A 333 -5.17 -2.33 -16.49
N ILE A 334 -4.67 -1.11 -16.68
CA ILE A 334 -5.46 0.07 -17.08
C ILE A 334 -5.38 0.30 -18.59
N GLY A 335 -4.25 -0.07 -19.21
CA GLY A 335 -4.05 0.06 -20.65
C GLY A 335 -2.65 -0.36 -21.09
N THR A 336 -2.15 0.32 -22.11
CA THR A 336 -0.76 0.26 -22.57
C THR A 336 -0.18 1.67 -22.50
N THR A 337 1.12 1.79 -22.22
CA THR A 337 1.80 3.08 -22.16
C THR A 337 2.98 3.13 -23.13
N SER A 338 3.28 4.34 -23.59
CA SER A 338 4.48 4.66 -24.37
C SER A 338 5.34 5.74 -23.71
N VAL A 339 5.00 6.21 -22.49
CA VAL A 339 5.75 7.28 -21.82
C VAL A 339 7.05 6.77 -21.18
N THR A 340 7.11 5.49 -20.85
CA THR A 340 8.30 4.80 -20.34
C THR A 340 8.20 3.31 -20.68
N ASP A 341 9.35 2.66 -20.80
CA ASP A 341 9.45 1.20 -20.68
C ASP A 341 9.61 0.79 -19.19
N ALA A 342 9.65 -0.52 -18.95
CA ALA A 342 9.82 -1.08 -17.61
C ALA A 342 11.15 -0.66 -16.95
N ALA A 343 12.24 -0.54 -17.70
CA ALA A 343 13.55 -0.18 -17.14
C ALA A 343 13.60 1.31 -16.73
N GLY A 344 12.91 2.18 -17.45
CA GLY A 344 12.80 3.61 -17.19
C GLY A 344 11.78 3.99 -16.12
N LEU A 345 10.88 3.08 -15.72
CA LEU A 345 9.72 3.39 -14.88
C LEU A 345 10.07 4.10 -13.57
N LYS A 346 11.08 3.58 -12.84
CA LYS A 346 11.54 4.18 -11.59
C LYS A 346 12.01 5.62 -11.80
N THR A 347 12.85 5.86 -12.80
CA THR A 347 13.38 7.19 -13.12
C THR A 347 12.25 8.13 -13.53
N TYR A 348 11.32 7.65 -14.35
CA TYR A 348 10.16 8.40 -14.79
C TYR A 348 9.30 8.86 -13.60
N LEU A 349 8.81 7.93 -12.76
CA LEU A 349 7.91 8.28 -11.66
C LEU A 349 8.59 9.08 -10.53
N SER A 350 9.90 8.93 -10.36
CA SER A 350 10.68 9.76 -9.43
C SER A 350 10.77 11.22 -9.89
N GLY A 351 10.67 11.49 -11.20
CA GLY A 351 10.65 12.83 -11.77
C GLY A 351 9.25 13.41 -12.02
N HIS A 352 8.20 12.58 -11.98
CA HIS A 352 6.82 12.95 -12.27
C HIS A 352 5.97 12.85 -11.02
N SER A 353 6.18 13.81 -10.10
CA SER A 353 5.43 13.93 -8.86
C SER A 353 4.70 15.27 -8.77
N THR A 354 3.60 15.29 -8.05
CA THR A 354 2.85 16.49 -7.70
C THR A 354 2.34 16.39 -6.28
N GLU A 355 2.15 17.54 -5.65
CA GLU A 355 1.64 17.65 -4.29
C GLU A 355 0.25 18.29 -4.28
N TYR A 356 -0.64 17.73 -3.46
CA TYR A 356 -1.95 18.29 -3.17
C TYR A 356 -2.04 18.62 -1.68
N SER A 357 -2.32 19.88 -1.34
CA SER A 357 -2.55 20.26 0.04
C SER A 357 -3.98 19.92 0.47
N TYR A 358 -4.13 19.45 1.70
CA TYR A 358 -5.43 19.15 2.32
C TYR A 358 -5.45 19.50 3.81
N LEU A 359 -6.65 19.72 4.34
CA LEU A 359 -6.97 19.86 5.75
C LEU A 359 -8.13 18.93 6.12
N GLY A 360 -8.49 18.92 7.41
CA GLY A 360 -9.74 18.30 7.87
C GLY A 360 -10.94 18.82 7.09
N GLY A 361 -11.82 17.90 6.70
CA GLY A 361 -12.89 18.15 5.74
C GLY A 361 -14.07 18.92 6.32
N ILE A 362 -14.96 19.31 5.39
CA ILE A 362 -16.16 20.16 5.55
C ILE A 362 -17.16 19.66 6.61
N MET A 363 -16.94 18.51 7.26
CA MET A 363 -17.81 17.97 8.30
C MET A 363 -18.13 18.97 9.41
N ASP A 364 -17.23 19.91 9.69
CA ASP A 364 -17.56 21.11 10.45
C ASP A 364 -16.72 22.30 9.96
N ALA A 365 -17.31 23.15 9.11
CA ALA A 365 -16.62 24.32 8.58
C ALA A 365 -16.11 25.29 9.66
N SER A 366 -16.68 25.23 10.88
CA SER A 366 -16.23 26.05 12.01
C SER A 366 -14.93 25.53 12.65
N THR A 367 -14.56 24.27 12.39
CA THR A 367 -13.37 23.62 12.96
C THR A 367 -12.53 22.91 11.89
N PRO A 368 -11.66 23.63 11.16
CA PRO A 368 -10.89 23.10 10.03
C PRO A 368 -9.96 21.92 10.35
N ALA A 369 -9.62 21.69 11.61
CA ALA A 369 -8.83 20.54 12.04
C ALA A 369 -9.64 19.22 12.12
N LYS A 370 -10.98 19.30 12.17
CA LYS A 370 -11.85 18.13 12.34
C LYS A 370 -11.89 17.34 11.04
N ILE A 371 -11.36 16.12 11.08
CA ILE A 371 -11.32 15.25 9.90
C ILE A 371 -12.41 14.21 9.91
N GLY A 372 -13.00 13.93 11.08
CA GLY A 372 -13.80 12.73 11.22
C GLY A 372 -14.77 12.79 12.38
N ALA A 373 -15.73 11.86 12.34
CA ALA A 373 -16.59 11.58 13.47
C ALA A 373 -16.94 10.10 13.59
N PHE A 374 -17.13 9.66 14.84
CA PHE A 374 -17.64 8.35 15.20
C PHE A 374 -19.18 8.34 15.21
N PHE A 375 -19.76 7.20 14.87
CA PHE A 375 -21.19 6.96 14.90
C PHE A 375 -21.50 5.62 15.58
N TYR A 376 -22.62 5.55 16.30
CA TYR A 376 -23.06 4.34 16.99
C TYR A 376 -24.19 3.63 16.22
N GLY A 377 -24.01 2.34 15.92
CA GLY A 377 -25.01 1.54 15.18
C GLY A 377 -25.43 2.21 13.87
N ALA A 378 -26.74 2.25 13.61
CA ALA A 378 -27.30 2.90 12.42
C ALA A 378 -27.46 4.44 12.56
N ASN A 379 -27.08 5.04 13.69
CA ASN A 379 -27.34 6.45 13.98
C ASN A 379 -26.57 7.40 13.04
N THR A 380 -27.23 8.40 12.47
CA THR A 380 -26.64 9.42 11.59
C THR A 380 -26.05 10.60 12.37
N THR A 381 -26.24 10.67 13.69
CA THR A 381 -25.71 11.75 14.55
C THR A 381 -24.30 11.40 15.08
N PRO A 382 -23.29 12.26 14.87
CA PRO A 382 -21.94 12.11 15.42
C PRO A 382 -21.90 11.96 16.95
N GLN A 383 -21.08 11.03 17.47
CA GLN A 383 -20.86 10.78 18.91
C GLN A 383 -19.43 11.07 19.39
N GLY A 384 -18.50 11.34 18.48
CA GLY A 384 -17.11 11.66 18.79
C GLY A 384 -16.42 12.32 17.61
N ALA A 385 -15.47 13.22 17.87
CA ALA A 385 -14.73 13.94 16.82
C ALA A 385 -13.29 13.43 16.72
N ILE A 386 -12.78 13.39 15.48
CA ILE A 386 -11.41 13.04 15.13
C ILE A 386 -10.77 14.27 14.49
N TYR A 387 -9.57 14.63 14.92
CA TYR A 387 -8.85 15.82 14.48
C TYR A 387 -7.49 15.47 13.86
N MET A 388 -7.04 16.20 12.84
CA MET A 388 -5.71 15.97 12.23
C MET A 388 -4.55 16.58 13.02
N GLU A 389 -4.84 17.40 14.02
CA GLU A 389 -3.87 17.97 14.96
C GLU A 389 -4.62 18.53 16.17
N THR A 390 -3.92 19.15 17.12
CA THR A 390 -4.57 19.96 18.14
C THR A 390 -5.46 21.03 17.49
N GLN A 391 -6.71 21.13 17.96
CA GLN A 391 -7.74 22.02 17.40
C GLN A 391 -7.27 23.48 17.27
N SER A 392 -6.34 23.90 18.13
CA SER A 392 -5.78 25.25 18.19
C SER A 392 -4.82 25.61 17.05
N ASN A 393 -4.27 24.64 16.31
CA ASN A 393 -3.28 24.90 15.27
C ASN A 393 -3.43 23.93 14.07
N PRO A 394 -4.45 24.12 13.20
CA PRO A 394 -4.64 23.26 12.03
C PRO A 394 -3.51 23.45 11.01
N LEU A 395 -2.68 22.42 10.80
CA LEU A 395 -1.67 22.42 9.75
C LEU A 395 -2.15 21.65 8.50
N ALA A 396 -2.07 22.32 7.35
CA ALA A 396 -2.30 21.66 6.07
C ALA A 396 -1.26 20.56 5.85
N ARG A 397 -1.73 19.41 5.36
CA ARG A 397 -0.93 18.24 5.02
C ARG A 397 -0.86 18.08 3.50
N THR A 398 0.04 17.23 3.04
CA THR A 398 0.28 17.03 1.61
C THR A 398 0.07 15.58 1.22
N ILE A 399 -0.65 15.37 0.12
CA ILE A 399 -0.65 14.10 -0.60
C ILE A 399 0.37 14.20 -1.73
N THR A 400 1.32 13.27 -1.75
CA THR A 400 2.27 13.13 -2.86
C THR A 400 1.68 12.16 -3.87
N ALA A 401 1.47 12.63 -5.10
CA ALA A 401 0.98 11.82 -6.20
C ALA A 401 2.05 11.70 -7.30
N ASN A 402 2.30 10.49 -7.76
CA ASN A 402 3.21 10.18 -8.87
C ASN A 402 2.38 9.70 -10.05
N TYR A 403 2.66 10.21 -11.24
CA TYR A 403 1.72 10.13 -12.34
C TYR A 403 2.31 9.63 -13.65
N MET A 404 1.44 9.03 -14.45
CA MET A 404 1.65 8.53 -15.80
C MET A 404 0.80 9.30 -16.80
N ASP A 405 1.19 9.26 -18.07
CA ASP A 405 0.42 9.79 -19.21
C ASP A 405 -0.09 11.24 -18.98
N ASP A 406 0.84 12.13 -18.61
CA ASP A 406 0.58 13.56 -18.36
C ASP A 406 -0.45 13.83 -17.25
N GLY A 407 -0.44 13.02 -16.20
CA GLY A 407 -1.28 13.26 -15.02
C GLY A 407 -2.64 12.55 -15.08
N LYS A 408 -2.87 11.67 -16.06
CA LYS A 408 -4.16 10.99 -16.21
C LYS A 408 -4.39 9.89 -15.18
N TRP A 409 -3.34 9.27 -14.67
CA TRP A 409 -3.46 8.24 -13.65
C TRP A 409 -2.14 8.04 -12.93
N GLY A 410 -2.18 7.34 -11.80
CA GLY A 410 -0.98 7.07 -11.02
C GLY A 410 -1.31 6.69 -9.59
N VAL A 411 -0.31 6.76 -8.72
CA VAL A 411 -0.39 6.38 -7.31
C VAL A 411 -0.12 7.56 -6.40
N TRP A 412 -0.63 7.51 -5.19
CA TRP A 412 -0.40 8.54 -4.19
C TRP A 412 -0.20 7.95 -2.81
N SER A 413 0.43 8.72 -1.93
CA SER A 413 0.55 8.41 -0.51
C SER A 413 0.49 9.67 0.36
N THR A 414 0.07 9.47 1.60
CA THR A 414 0.04 10.54 2.62
C THR A 414 -0.04 9.95 4.02
N ASP A 415 0.29 10.74 5.03
CA ASP A 415 0.22 10.35 6.43
C ASP A 415 -0.73 11.26 7.21
N PHE A 416 -1.42 10.68 8.18
CA PHE A 416 -2.34 11.34 9.09
C PHE A 416 -1.87 11.12 10.51
N PHE A 417 -2.14 12.07 11.38
CA PHE A 417 -2.02 11.89 12.82
C PHE A 417 -2.93 12.90 13.50
N GLY A 418 -3.07 12.81 14.81
CA GLY A 418 -3.81 13.81 15.57
C GLY A 418 -4.45 13.21 16.81
N THR A 419 -5.55 13.82 17.23
CA THR A 419 -6.24 13.48 18.49
C THR A 419 -7.71 13.16 18.26
N TYR A 420 -8.33 12.53 19.26
CA TYR A 420 -9.77 12.33 19.32
C TYR A 420 -10.29 12.62 20.74
N THR A 421 -11.57 12.95 20.89
CA THR A 421 -12.08 13.52 22.16
C THR A 421 -13.30 12.78 22.74
N SER A 422 -13.49 11.50 22.43
CA SER A 422 -14.64 10.70 22.90
C SER A 422 -14.34 9.20 22.83
N ALA A 423 -15.28 8.35 23.26
CA ALA A 423 -15.19 6.91 23.03
C ALA A 423 -15.16 6.58 21.51
N THR A 424 -14.39 5.55 21.15
CA THR A 424 -14.45 4.95 19.81
C THR A 424 -15.78 4.21 19.63
N HIS A 425 -16.20 4.01 18.38
CA HIS A 425 -17.45 3.31 18.05
C HIS A 425 -17.25 2.42 16.81
N ASP A 426 -18.27 1.62 16.48
CA ASP A 426 -18.28 0.61 15.41
C ASP A 426 -18.01 1.17 14.01
N ARG A 427 -18.22 2.47 13.78
CA ARG A 427 -17.94 3.10 12.49
C ARG A 427 -17.50 4.55 12.66
N TRP A 428 -16.67 5.00 11.74
CA TRP A 428 -16.35 6.41 11.61
C TRP A 428 -16.34 6.81 10.14
N LEU A 429 -16.64 8.08 9.90
CA LEU A 429 -16.44 8.70 8.60
C LEU A 429 -15.37 9.77 8.77
N GLY A 430 -14.45 9.82 7.81
CA GLY A 430 -13.49 10.89 7.64
C GLY A 430 -13.77 11.67 6.36
N GLU A 431 -13.37 12.93 6.33
CA GLU A 431 -13.39 13.77 5.16
C GLU A 431 -12.14 14.65 5.16
N ILE A 432 -11.55 14.83 3.97
CA ILE A 432 -10.48 15.79 3.73
C ILE A 432 -10.82 16.64 2.50
N ALA A 433 -10.32 17.87 2.48
CA ALA A 433 -10.48 18.78 1.37
C ALA A 433 -9.29 19.73 1.27
N THR A 434 -8.99 20.21 0.07
CA THR A 434 -8.04 21.31 -0.13
C THR A 434 -8.54 22.55 0.62
N PRO A 435 -7.69 23.18 1.46
CA PRO A 435 -8.09 24.37 2.19
C PRO A 435 -8.35 25.54 1.24
N GLU A 436 -9.39 26.31 1.54
CA GLU A 436 -9.61 27.59 0.87
C GLU A 436 -8.54 28.60 1.31
N PRO A 437 -8.03 29.44 0.39
CA PRO A 437 -7.06 30.47 0.74
C PRO A 437 -7.67 31.48 1.72
N VAL A 438 -6.89 31.88 2.72
CA VAL A 438 -7.29 32.91 3.70
C VAL A 438 -6.53 34.20 3.39
N GLY A 439 -7.26 35.32 3.27
CA GLY A 439 -6.65 36.62 2.98
C GLY A 439 -6.06 36.70 1.56
N GLU A 440 -4.81 37.16 1.45
CA GLU A 440 -4.11 37.35 0.16
C GLU A 440 -3.37 36.08 -0.34
N GLN A 441 -3.63 34.91 0.26
CA GLN A 441 -3.00 33.66 -0.16
C GLN A 441 -3.38 33.28 -1.61
N PRO A 442 -2.45 32.74 -2.41
CA PRO A 442 -2.73 32.36 -3.78
C PRO A 442 -3.78 31.25 -3.84
N VAL A 443 -4.65 31.32 -4.85
CA VAL A 443 -5.66 30.28 -5.06
C VAL A 443 -4.96 28.98 -5.47
N PRO A 444 -5.30 27.83 -4.87
CA PRO A 444 -4.69 26.56 -5.24
C PRO A 444 -4.82 26.27 -6.74
N THR A 445 -3.73 25.83 -7.38
CA THR A 445 -3.75 25.33 -8.78
C THR A 445 -4.21 23.87 -8.86
N LYS A 446 -4.32 23.21 -7.72
CA LYS A 446 -4.68 21.81 -7.56
C LYS A 446 -5.67 21.68 -6.42
N GLN A 447 -6.63 20.80 -6.59
CA GLN A 447 -7.64 20.52 -5.58
C GLN A 447 -7.84 19.03 -5.42
N MET A 448 -8.15 18.63 -4.20
CA MET A 448 -8.59 17.29 -3.89
C MET A 448 -9.62 17.29 -2.76
N GLY A 449 -10.42 16.26 -2.73
CA GLY A 449 -11.29 15.95 -1.61
C GLY A 449 -11.56 14.47 -1.54
N ALA A 450 -11.69 13.93 -0.34
CA ALA A 450 -11.99 12.52 -0.16
C ALA A 450 -12.90 12.29 1.05
N THR A 451 -13.57 11.14 1.02
CA THR A 451 -14.28 10.53 2.12
C THR A 451 -13.54 9.26 2.52
N ILE A 452 -13.34 9.10 3.81
CA ILE A 452 -12.72 7.93 4.43
C ILE A 452 -13.85 7.15 5.11
N TYR A 453 -14.06 5.92 4.66
CA TYR A 453 -15.02 5.00 5.24
C TYR A 453 -14.27 4.10 6.21
N GLY A 454 -14.44 4.38 7.49
CA GLY A 454 -13.64 3.83 8.56
C GLY A 454 -14.18 2.55 9.16
N ASP A 455 -13.30 1.57 9.34
CA ASP A 455 -13.55 0.37 10.13
C ASP A 455 -13.49 0.70 11.64
N PRO A 456 -14.07 -0.14 12.51
CA PRO A 456 -13.95 0.02 13.96
C PRO A 456 -12.49 0.22 14.40
N TRP A 457 -12.30 1.10 15.38
CA TRP A 457 -11.01 1.24 16.06
C TRP A 457 -10.94 0.20 17.17
N GLU A 458 -10.16 -0.85 16.94
CA GLU A 458 -10.01 -1.99 17.85
C GLU A 458 -8.56 -2.48 17.89
N ASN A 459 -8.14 -3.06 19.02
CA ASN A 459 -6.80 -3.65 19.18
C ASN A 459 -5.64 -2.69 18.79
N ASN A 460 -5.76 -1.41 19.15
CA ASN A 460 -4.84 -0.33 18.78
C ASN A 460 -4.65 -0.12 17.28
N ARG A 461 -5.57 -0.65 16.46
CA ARG A 461 -5.62 -0.55 14.99
C ARG A 461 -6.75 0.35 14.53
N LEU A 462 -6.50 1.14 13.50
CA LEU A 462 -7.55 1.78 12.71
C LEU A 462 -7.32 1.53 11.22
N ALA A 463 -8.40 1.41 10.45
CA ALA A 463 -8.33 1.22 9.01
C ALA A 463 -9.54 1.87 8.32
N GLY A 464 -9.44 2.04 7.01
CA GLY A 464 -10.57 2.49 6.21
C GLY A 464 -10.31 2.48 4.70
N GLY A 465 -11.39 2.59 3.93
CA GLY A 465 -11.35 2.86 2.49
C GLY A 465 -11.38 4.35 2.20
N VAL A 466 -10.59 4.79 1.21
CA VAL A 466 -10.59 6.18 0.74
C VAL A 466 -11.22 6.22 -0.63
N LEU A 467 -12.21 7.10 -0.84
CA LEU A 467 -12.75 7.46 -2.15
C LEU A 467 -12.81 8.98 -2.25
N GLY A 468 -12.44 9.53 -3.39
CA GLY A 468 -12.32 10.97 -3.53
C GLY A 468 -12.31 11.44 -4.97
N HIS A 469 -12.00 12.72 -5.11
CA HIS A 469 -11.82 13.41 -6.37
C HIS A 469 -10.59 14.31 -6.32
N TRP A 470 -10.10 14.67 -7.49
CA TRP A 470 -9.05 15.65 -7.68
C TRP A 470 -9.30 16.49 -8.92
N ALA A 471 -8.70 17.68 -8.97
CA ALA A 471 -8.62 18.51 -10.16
C ALA A 471 -7.27 19.24 -10.18
N SER A 472 -6.76 19.52 -11.38
CA SER A 472 -5.55 20.31 -11.61
C SER A 472 -5.79 21.25 -12.78
N VAL A 473 -5.57 22.55 -12.55
CA VAL A 473 -5.56 23.52 -13.65
C VAL A 473 -4.36 23.31 -14.56
N ASP A 474 -3.20 22.93 -13.99
CA ASP A 474 -1.95 22.72 -14.72
C ASP A 474 -2.10 21.65 -15.81
N ALA A 475 -2.81 20.57 -15.50
CA ALA A 475 -3.13 19.50 -16.45
C ALA A 475 -4.46 19.73 -17.21
N ALA A 476 -5.31 20.65 -16.74
CA ALA A 476 -6.70 20.79 -17.16
C ALA A 476 -7.50 19.48 -17.04
N LEU A 477 -7.25 18.71 -15.97
CA LEU A 477 -7.85 17.41 -15.72
C LEU A 477 -8.54 17.37 -14.36
N ALA A 478 -9.65 16.62 -14.31
CA ALA A 478 -10.29 16.19 -13.07
C ALA A 478 -10.42 14.67 -13.07
N GLY A 479 -10.47 14.06 -11.90
CA GLY A 479 -10.51 12.61 -11.78
C GLY A 479 -10.93 12.11 -10.41
N ILE A 480 -11.04 10.79 -10.30
CA ILE A 480 -11.32 10.11 -9.04
C ILE A 480 -10.02 9.72 -8.36
N THR A 481 -10.04 9.65 -7.03
CA THR A 481 -8.99 9.03 -6.24
C THR A 481 -9.59 7.93 -5.36
N PHE A 482 -8.82 6.90 -5.10
CA PHE A 482 -9.21 5.75 -4.29
C PHE A 482 -8.00 5.20 -3.54
N GLY A 483 -8.22 4.55 -2.40
CA GLY A 483 -7.12 4.00 -1.63
C GLY A 483 -7.55 3.31 -0.35
N LYS A 484 -6.55 3.00 0.47
CA LYS A 484 -6.73 2.42 1.80
C LYS A 484 -5.94 3.23 2.81
N LEU A 485 -6.52 3.42 3.98
CA LEU A 485 -5.90 4.01 5.14
C LEU A 485 -5.70 2.93 6.19
N ILE A 486 -4.54 2.95 6.85
CA ILE A 486 -4.21 2.08 7.97
C ILE A 486 -3.43 2.87 9.01
N GLY A 487 -3.66 2.59 10.29
CA GLY A 487 -3.03 3.32 11.37
C GLY A 487 -3.11 2.61 12.71
N THR A 488 -2.56 3.27 13.71
CA THR A 488 -2.65 2.86 15.10
C THR A 488 -3.28 3.97 15.94
N PHE A 489 -3.94 3.61 17.03
CA PHE A 489 -4.45 4.55 18.02
C PHE A 489 -3.95 4.19 19.42
N ASP A 490 -3.67 5.21 20.23
CA ASP A 490 -3.35 5.05 21.65
C ASP A 490 -4.53 5.55 22.50
N PRO A 491 -5.26 4.64 23.17
CA PRO A 491 -6.40 5.03 23.99
C PRO A 491 -6.05 5.77 25.28
N ASN A 492 -4.78 5.72 25.73
CA ASN A 492 -4.35 6.41 26.95
C ASN A 492 -4.01 7.88 26.66
N SER A 493 -3.36 8.13 25.52
CA SER A 493 -2.96 9.47 25.09
C SER A 493 -4.01 10.18 24.24
N TYR A 494 -5.07 9.46 23.83
CA TYR A 494 -6.11 9.94 22.90
C TYR A 494 -5.53 10.43 21.57
N THR A 495 -4.46 9.79 21.11
CA THR A 495 -3.77 10.10 19.85
C THR A 495 -3.97 8.98 18.83
N TYR A 496 -3.87 9.34 17.55
CA TYR A 496 -3.75 8.37 16.47
C TYR A 496 -2.71 8.80 15.46
N GLN A 497 -2.30 7.84 14.66
CA GLN A 497 -1.40 7.99 13.52
C GLN A 497 -1.82 7.00 12.45
N ALA A 498 -1.76 7.41 11.19
CA ALA A 498 -2.15 6.59 10.07
C ALA A 498 -1.33 6.96 8.84
N THR A 499 -1.35 6.07 7.87
CA THR A 499 -0.84 6.29 6.52
C THR A 499 -1.89 5.81 5.54
N ALA A 500 -1.97 6.45 4.39
CA ALA A 500 -2.83 6.02 3.31
C ALA A 500 -2.08 6.00 1.99
N VAL A 501 -2.37 4.98 1.20
CA VAL A 501 -1.86 4.79 -0.14
C VAL A 501 -2.99 4.43 -1.07
N GLY A 502 -2.86 4.83 -2.33
CA GLY A 502 -3.94 4.66 -3.29
C GLY A 502 -3.54 4.98 -4.72
N GLY A 503 -4.55 5.02 -5.57
CA GLY A 503 -4.42 5.44 -6.96
C GLY A 503 -5.41 6.52 -7.33
N PHE A 504 -5.23 7.04 -8.52
CA PHE A 504 -6.17 7.98 -9.12
C PHE A 504 -6.31 7.71 -10.61
N LEU A 505 -7.46 8.10 -11.15
CA LEU A 505 -7.81 7.98 -12.56
C LEU A 505 -8.50 9.27 -13.00
N GLU A 506 -8.15 9.77 -14.18
CA GLU A 506 -8.85 10.84 -14.86
C GLU A 506 -10.30 10.42 -15.16
N THR A 507 -11.19 11.40 -15.15
CA THR A 507 -12.64 11.18 -15.21
C THR A 507 -13.09 10.43 -16.47
N ALA A 508 -12.61 10.83 -17.65
CA ALA A 508 -12.94 10.15 -18.90
C ALA A 508 -12.38 8.71 -18.94
N GLN A 509 -11.17 8.48 -18.41
CA GLN A 509 -10.61 7.13 -18.26
C GLN A 509 -11.50 6.26 -17.36
N TYR A 510 -11.90 6.76 -16.19
CA TYR A 510 -12.80 6.05 -15.28
C TYR A 510 -14.16 5.74 -15.95
N LEU A 511 -14.77 6.72 -16.63
CA LEU A 511 -16.03 6.54 -17.34
C LEU A 511 -15.91 5.52 -18.50
N ALA A 512 -14.79 5.51 -19.23
CA ALA A 512 -14.53 4.51 -20.26
C ALA A 512 -14.45 3.09 -19.66
N MET A 513 -13.83 2.94 -18.50
CA MET A 513 -13.74 1.67 -17.80
C MET A 513 -15.10 1.19 -17.28
N THR A 514 -15.95 2.07 -16.76
CA THR A 514 -17.30 1.69 -16.29
C THR A 514 -18.22 1.24 -17.45
N ASN A 515 -17.99 1.73 -18.67
CA ASN A 515 -18.77 1.33 -19.84
C ASN A 515 -18.44 -0.08 -20.37
N SER A 516 -17.26 -0.63 -20.08
CA SER A 516 -16.85 -1.98 -20.53
C SER A 516 -16.94 -3.04 -19.42
N GLN A 517 -17.19 -4.30 -19.79
CA GLN A 517 -17.22 -5.39 -18.79
C GLN A 517 -15.85 -5.59 -18.14
N SER A 518 -14.78 -5.68 -18.94
CA SER A 518 -13.40 -5.84 -18.46
C SER A 518 -12.96 -4.66 -17.58
N GLY A 519 -13.37 -3.44 -17.92
CA GLY A 519 -13.09 -2.26 -17.10
C GLY A 519 -13.84 -2.26 -15.77
N ARG A 520 -15.11 -2.70 -15.74
CA ARG A 520 -15.84 -2.88 -14.47
C ARG A 520 -15.25 -3.97 -13.59
N GLU A 521 -14.84 -5.10 -14.17
CA GLU A 521 -14.15 -6.17 -13.42
C GLU A 521 -12.83 -5.66 -12.83
N THR A 522 -12.10 -4.88 -13.61
CA THR A 522 -10.89 -4.17 -13.18
C THR A 522 -11.18 -3.24 -11.99
N LEU A 523 -12.14 -2.32 -12.11
CA LEU A 523 -12.49 -1.37 -11.04
C LEU A 523 -12.96 -2.09 -9.77
N ARG A 524 -13.73 -3.17 -9.88
CA ARG A 524 -14.15 -3.99 -8.72
C ARG A 524 -12.97 -4.65 -8.01
N SER A 525 -11.96 -5.10 -8.76
CA SER A 525 -10.79 -5.80 -8.17
C SER A 525 -9.97 -4.91 -7.23
N ILE A 526 -10.10 -3.58 -7.37
CA ILE A 526 -9.43 -2.56 -6.54
C ILE A 526 -10.44 -1.74 -5.74
N ASN A 527 -11.65 -2.28 -5.56
CA ASN A 527 -12.72 -1.70 -4.75
C ASN A 527 -13.06 -0.24 -5.15
N ILE A 528 -13.21 0.01 -6.44
CA ILE A 528 -13.75 1.27 -6.97
C ILE A 528 -15.22 1.03 -7.39
N PRO A 529 -16.16 1.87 -6.94
CA PRO A 529 -17.55 1.86 -7.42
C PRO A 529 -17.60 1.92 -8.95
N CYS A 530 -18.42 1.10 -9.59
CA CYS A 530 -18.50 1.08 -11.06
C CYS A 530 -19.89 0.70 -11.60
N VAL A 531 -20.86 0.49 -10.72
CA VAL A 531 -22.24 0.22 -11.08
C VAL A 531 -23.00 1.54 -11.11
N GLU A 532 -23.42 1.97 -12.29
CA GLU A 532 -24.27 3.16 -12.45
C GLU A 532 -25.63 2.91 -11.78
N VAL A 533 -26.00 3.78 -10.84
CA VAL A 533 -27.27 3.71 -10.10
C VAL A 533 -28.14 4.95 -10.29
N GLY A 534 -27.64 5.96 -11.02
CA GLY A 534 -28.39 7.17 -11.35
C GLY A 534 -27.63 8.07 -12.31
N ILE A 535 -28.37 8.94 -12.99
CA ILE A 535 -27.84 9.96 -13.90
C ILE A 535 -28.63 11.26 -13.74
N ALA A 536 -27.96 12.40 -13.80
CA ALA A 536 -28.57 13.72 -13.70
C ALA A 536 -27.88 14.71 -14.63
N SER A 537 -28.61 15.74 -15.07
CA SER A 537 -28.02 16.90 -15.73
C SER A 537 -28.41 18.15 -14.95
N LEU A 538 -27.44 19.03 -14.69
CA LEU A 538 -27.64 20.27 -13.96
C LEU A 538 -27.16 21.45 -14.81
N SER A 539 -27.87 22.57 -14.75
CA SER A 539 -27.48 23.79 -15.45
C SER A 539 -27.77 25.03 -14.60
N GLY A 540 -27.08 26.13 -14.88
CA GLY A 540 -27.27 27.39 -14.20
C GLY A 540 -26.60 28.54 -14.91
N THR A 541 -26.96 29.77 -14.53
CA THR A 541 -26.31 30.98 -15.04
C THR A 541 -26.37 32.14 -14.05
N THR A 542 -25.33 32.98 -14.06
CA THR A 542 -25.30 34.29 -13.38
C THR A 542 -25.56 35.46 -14.35
N GLY A 543 -25.89 35.17 -15.61
CA GLY A 543 -25.93 36.14 -16.71
C GLY A 543 -24.60 36.19 -17.47
N ASP A 544 -23.50 36.39 -16.76
CA ASP A 544 -22.15 36.50 -17.37
C ASP A 544 -21.41 35.18 -17.50
N LEU A 545 -21.86 34.16 -16.77
CA LEU A 545 -21.36 32.79 -16.85
C LEU A 545 -22.56 31.84 -16.92
N THR A 546 -22.57 30.96 -17.90
CA THR A 546 -23.51 29.84 -18.01
C THR A 546 -22.71 28.55 -17.85
N VAL A 547 -23.20 27.62 -17.03
CA VAL A 547 -22.57 26.34 -16.76
C VAL A 547 -23.60 25.22 -16.96
N ASN A 548 -23.20 24.17 -17.65
CA ASN A 548 -23.92 22.93 -17.81
C ASN A 548 -23.04 21.76 -17.36
N MET A 549 -23.59 20.89 -16.52
CA MET A 549 -23.04 19.59 -16.16
C MET A 549 -24.00 18.53 -16.68
N ASN A 550 -23.73 18.03 -17.87
CA ASN A 550 -24.59 17.03 -18.51
C ASN A 550 -24.17 15.62 -18.09
N ASP A 551 -25.13 14.71 -18.03
CA ASP A 551 -24.88 13.27 -17.85
C ASP A 551 -23.96 12.93 -16.65
N ALA A 552 -24.16 13.62 -15.53
CA ALA A 552 -23.51 13.28 -14.27
C ALA A 552 -24.02 11.93 -13.77
N LYS A 553 -23.17 10.92 -13.88
CA LYS A 553 -23.44 9.53 -13.50
C LYS A 553 -23.04 9.27 -12.05
N PHE A 554 -23.86 8.54 -11.32
CA PHE A 554 -23.69 8.19 -9.92
C PHE A 554 -23.40 6.69 -9.80
N PHE A 555 -22.32 6.33 -9.09
CA PHE A 555 -21.78 4.99 -9.06
C PHE A 555 -21.74 4.40 -7.66
N ALA A 556 -22.16 3.14 -7.55
CA ALA A 556 -22.11 2.32 -6.34
C ALA A 556 -21.29 1.04 -6.56
N PHE A 557 -21.03 0.29 -5.49
CA PHE A 557 -20.39 -1.02 -5.55
C PHE A 557 -21.30 -2.10 -6.13
N SER A 558 -22.61 -1.98 -5.92
CA SER A 558 -23.61 -2.91 -6.44
C SER A 558 -24.95 -2.21 -6.71
N THR A 559 -25.82 -2.87 -7.47
CA THR A 559 -27.14 -2.35 -7.84
C THR A 559 -28.00 -2.13 -6.60
N GLY A 560 -28.72 -1.00 -6.56
CA GLY A 560 -29.63 -0.66 -5.46
C GLY A 560 -28.94 -0.09 -4.21
N GLN A 561 -27.60 -0.01 -4.19
CA GLN A 561 -26.86 0.69 -3.14
C GLN A 561 -26.79 2.19 -3.39
N VAL A 562 -26.55 2.93 -2.32
CA VAL A 562 -26.27 4.37 -2.34
C VAL A 562 -24.99 4.63 -3.16
N PRO A 563 -24.98 5.62 -4.07
CA PRO A 563 -23.77 5.99 -4.79
C PRO A 563 -22.70 6.56 -3.85
N HIS A 564 -21.44 6.29 -4.17
CA HIS A 564 -20.28 6.78 -3.43
C HIS A 564 -19.44 7.77 -4.26
N ILE A 565 -19.51 7.66 -5.58
CA ILE A 565 -18.81 8.52 -6.54
C ILE A 565 -19.82 9.06 -7.56
N TRP A 566 -19.60 10.27 -8.04
CA TRP A 566 -20.22 10.78 -9.26
C TRP A 566 -19.17 11.26 -10.25
N ALA A 567 -19.48 11.22 -11.55
CA ALA A 567 -18.57 11.64 -12.61
C ALA A 567 -19.31 12.07 -13.89
N THR A 568 -18.75 13.04 -14.61
CA THR A 568 -19.19 13.48 -15.95
C THR A 568 -18.01 13.89 -16.81
N ASN A 569 -18.07 13.57 -18.10
CA ASN A 569 -17.15 14.06 -19.13
C ASN A 569 -17.69 15.29 -19.89
N SER A 570 -18.82 15.85 -19.47
CA SER A 570 -19.53 16.92 -20.19
C SER A 570 -19.86 18.09 -19.28
N VAL A 571 -18.83 18.76 -18.76
CA VAL A 571 -18.95 20.11 -18.21
C VAL A 571 -18.68 21.12 -19.33
N ASN A 572 -19.61 22.03 -19.57
CA ASN A 572 -19.42 23.07 -20.60
C ASN A 572 -20.20 24.33 -20.27
N GLY A 573 -19.92 25.40 -20.99
CA GLY A 573 -20.62 26.65 -20.80
C GLY A 573 -20.06 27.80 -21.62
N ASN A 574 -20.64 28.98 -21.42
CA ASN A 574 -20.24 30.21 -22.09
C ASN A 574 -20.02 31.32 -21.07
N PHE A 575 -19.19 32.29 -21.41
CA PHE A 575 -18.93 33.45 -20.58
C PHE A 575 -18.79 34.73 -21.41
N THR A 576 -19.18 35.86 -20.83
CA THR A 576 -19.07 37.20 -21.43
C THR A 576 -17.97 38.03 -20.77
N ASN A 577 -17.67 37.77 -19.49
CA ASN A 577 -16.58 38.41 -18.74
C ASN A 577 -15.25 37.68 -18.99
N THR A 578 -14.18 38.41 -19.27
CA THR A 578 -12.86 37.85 -19.56
C THR A 578 -12.24 37.04 -18.41
N GLN A 579 -12.74 37.16 -17.17
CA GLN A 579 -12.24 36.39 -16.02
C GLN A 579 -13.31 36.12 -14.93
N PRO A 580 -14.09 35.02 -15.01
CA PRO A 580 -15.11 34.66 -14.02
C PRO A 580 -14.54 34.08 -12.71
N LEU A 581 -13.33 34.46 -12.30
CA LEU A 581 -12.67 33.92 -11.11
C LEU A 581 -13.51 34.17 -9.84
N ASN A 582 -13.65 33.15 -9.00
CA ASN A 582 -14.49 33.13 -7.79
C ASN A 582 -15.99 33.39 -8.04
N THR A 583 -16.45 33.30 -9.29
CA THR A 583 -17.88 33.37 -9.60
C THR A 583 -18.54 32.03 -9.27
N THR A 584 -19.61 32.07 -8.48
CA THR A 584 -20.44 30.91 -8.15
C THR A 584 -21.71 30.93 -9.02
N VAL A 585 -21.98 29.80 -9.68
CA VAL A 585 -23.21 29.54 -10.43
C VAL A 585 -24.00 28.47 -9.70
N ASN A 586 -25.25 28.78 -9.33
CA ASN A 586 -26.16 27.81 -8.73
C ASN A 586 -26.73 26.93 -9.84
N LEU A 587 -26.42 25.64 -9.79
CA LEU A 587 -26.89 24.63 -10.74
C LEU A 587 -28.14 23.94 -10.20
N ALA A 588 -29.10 23.68 -11.09
CA ALA A 588 -30.27 22.87 -10.78
C ALA A 588 -30.64 21.98 -11.97
N GLY A 589 -31.20 20.80 -11.66
CA GLY A 589 -31.73 19.89 -12.68
C GLY A 589 -31.88 18.47 -12.15
N SER A 590 -32.79 17.71 -12.76
CA SER A 590 -33.09 16.32 -12.38
C SER A 590 -33.43 16.10 -10.89
N GLY A 591 -33.93 17.13 -10.18
CA GLY A 591 -34.24 17.08 -8.74
C GLY A 591 -33.03 17.30 -7.81
N LEU A 592 -31.87 17.65 -8.37
CA LEU A 592 -30.65 18.00 -7.65
C LEU A 592 -30.34 19.50 -7.79
N THR A 593 -29.63 20.02 -6.80
CA THR A 593 -29.02 21.37 -6.82
C THR A 593 -27.56 21.27 -6.40
N ALA A 594 -26.70 22.16 -6.89
CA ALA A 594 -25.30 22.29 -6.45
C ALA A 594 -24.75 23.69 -6.77
N ASP A 595 -23.68 24.08 -6.09
CA ASP A 595 -22.93 25.29 -6.39
C ASP A 595 -21.68 24.97 -7.20
N PHE A 596 -21.49 25.64 -8.32
CA PHE A 596 -20.28 25.54 -9.15
C PHE A 596 -19.49 26.84 -9.03
N THR A 597 -18.30 26.78 -8.42
CA THR A 597 -17.47 27.97 -8.18
C THR A 597 -16.17 27.87 -8.95
N VAL A 598 -15.91 28.82 -9.85
CA VAL A 598 -14.65 28.91 -10.60
C VAL A 598 -13.52 29.30 -9.64
N LYS A 599 -12.50 28.45 -9.52
CA LYS A 599 -11.35 28.67 -8.64
C LYS A 599 -10.08 29.03 -9.39
N ASN A 600 -9.97 28.65 -10.65
CA ASN A 600 -8.85 29.08 -11.49
C ASN A 600 -9.35 29.35 -12.91
N TRP A 601 -8.82 30.40 -13.51
CA TRP A 601 -9.17 30.84 -14.86
C TRP A 601 -7.97 31.47 -15.54
N ASN A 602 -7.23 30.66 -16.30
CA ASN A 602 -5.99 31.05 -16.94
C ASN A 602 -6.17 31.11 -18.45
N THR A 603 -6.37 32.31 -18.99
CA THR A 603 -6.48 32.55 -20.44
C THR A 603 -5.13 32.48 -21.16
N GLY A 604 -4.01 32.53 -20.43
CA GLY A 604 -2.67 32.34 -21.00
C GLY A 604 -2.38 30.89 -21.38
N THR A 605 -2.86 29.94 -20.57
CA THR A 605 -2.77 28.50 -20.87
C THR A 605 -4.08 27.92 -21.43
N ASN A 606 -5.15 28.73 -21.48
CA ASN A 606 -6.51 28.31 -21.82
C ASN A 606 -7.07 27.21 -20.91
N GLN A 607 -6.81 27.30 -19.60
CA GLN A 607 -7.20 26.27 -18.62
C GLN A 607 -8.06 26.86 -17.51
N TRP A 608 -8.97 26.07 -16.97
CA TRP A 608 -9.82 26.45 -15.85
C TRP A 608 -9.97 25.30 -14.84
N MET A 609 -10.31 25.66 -13.60
CA MET A 609 -10.65 24.73 -12.52
C MET A 609 -11.77 25.30 -11.66
N ALA A 610 -12.64 24.44 -11.14
CA ALA A 610 -13.77 24.80 -10.29
C ALA A 610 -14.06 23.74 -9.21
N THR A 611 -14.76 24.15 -8.17
CA THR A 611 -15.33 23.25 -7.15
C THR A 611 -16.82 23.05 -7.41
N VAL A 612 -17.32 21.87 -7.06
CA VAL A 612 -18.75 21.59 -6.93
C VAL A 612 -19.05 21.34 -5.46
N THR A 613 -19.85 22.20 -4.84
CA THR A 613 -20.18 22.16 -3.40
C THR A 613 -21.69 22.24 -3.17
N ASN A 614 -22.14 21.98 -1.95
CA ASN A 614 -23.56 22.05 -1.56
C ASN A 614 -24.48 21.24 -2.49
N GLY A 615 -23.94 20.16 -3.08
CA GLY A 615 -24.71 19.26 -3.92
C GLY A 615 -25.72 18.52 -3.06
N GLN A 616 -27.02 18.66 -3.36
CA GLN A 616 -28.08 18.03 -2.59
C GLN A 616 -29.33 17.70 -3.42
N GLY A 617 -30.18 16.82 -2.91
CA GLY A 617 -31.51 16.52 -3.46
C GLY A 617 -31.74 15.05 -3.78
N GLY A 618 -32.65 14.77 -4.70
CA GLY A 618 -32.97 13.41 -5.13
C GLY A 618 -33.11 13.33 -6.65
N ILE A 619 -32.64 12.24 -7.25
CA ILE A 619 -32.80 12.04 -8.70
C ILE A 619 -34.29 11.81 -8.98
N THR A 620 -34.87 12.68 -9.80
CA THR A 620 -36.29 12.62 -10.19
C THR A 620 -36.58 11.28 -10.86
N ASN A 621 -37.63 10.57 -10.40
CA ASN A 621 -37.97 9.20 -10.81
C ASN A 621 -36.90 8.14 -10.50
N GLY A 622 -35.90 8.46 -9.66
CA GLY A 622 -34.90 7.52 -9.18
C GLY A 622 -35.39 6.66 -8.01
N GLY A 623 -34.71 5.54 -7.76
CA GLY A 623 -34.98 4.67 -6.61
C GLY A 623 -34.64 5.34 -5.26
N ALA A 624 -35.03 4.69 -4.15
CA ALA A 624 -34.77 5.19 -2.79
C ALA A 624 -33.28 5.41 -2.48
N ASN A 625 -32.39 4.67 -3.15
CA ASN A 625 -30.94 4.77 -3.00
C ASN A 625 -30.32 6.04 -3.62
N VAL A 626 -31.09 6.79 -4.43
CA VAL A 626 -30.67 8.06 -5.05
C VAL A 626 -31.53 9.25 -4.60
N GLN A 627 -32.15 9.12 -3.43
CA GLN A 627 -32.84 10.21 -2.73
C GLN A 627 -31.98 10.72 -1.56
N ASN A 628 -32.17 11.99 -1.19
CA ASN A 628 -31.42 12.66 -0.10
C ASN A 628 -29.91 12.57 -0.29
N LEU A 629 -29.45 12.68 -1.54
CA LEU A 629 -28.03 12.69 -1.86
C LEU A 629 -27.40 13.99 -1.34
N GLN A 630 -26.17 13.87 -0.86
CA GLN A 630 -25.26 14.97 -0.62
C GLN A 630 -23.98 14.69 -1.41
N PHE A 631 -23.58 15.61 -2.27
CA PHE A 631 -22.42 15.41 -3.15
C PHE A 631 -21.56 16.66 -3.26
N ARG A 632 -20.28 16.43 -3.53
CA ARG A 632 -19.29 17.47 -3.80
C ARG A 632 -18.24 16.92 -4.74
N GLY A 633 -17.47 17.80 -5.37
CA GLY A 633 -16.46 17.40 -6.32
C GLY A 633 -15.59 18.56 -6.80
N ALA A 634 -14.81 18.29 -7.84
CA ALA A 634 -14.02 19.29 -8.54
C ALA A 634 -14.15 19.07 -10.05
N ALA A 635 -13.91 20.13 -10.79
CA ALA A 635 -14.01 20.16 -12.24
C ALA A 635 -12.82 20.92 -12.83
N ALA A 636 -12.36 20.52 -14.01
CA ALA A 636 -11.31 21.22 -14.74
C ALA A 636 -11.43 20.98 -16.24
N GLY A 637 -10.82 21.87 -17.02
CA GLY A 637 -10.79 21.72 -18.46
C GLY A 637 -10.21 22.93 -19.19
N ASN A 638 -10.62 23.07 -20.45
CA ASN A 638 -10.06 24.04 -21.38
C ASN A 638 -11.04 25.17 -21.72
N ILE A 639 -10.49 26.34 -21.99
CA ILE A 639 -11.16 27.55 -22.48
C ILE A 639 -10.99 27.61 -24.00
N SER A 640 -12.06 27.95 -24.72
CA SER A 640 -12.05 28.11 -26.17
C SER A 640 -12.93 29.28 -26.58
N GLY A 641 -12.31 30.42 -26.91
CA GLY A 641 -13.03 31.66 -27.21
C GLY A 641 -13.84 32.11 -26.00
N ASN A 642 -15.16 32.27 -26.18
CA ASN A 642 -16.10 32.64 -25.11
C ASN A 642 -16.82 31.43 -24.49
N SER A 643 -16.25 30.23 -24.67
CA SER A 643 -16.79 28.98 -24.18
C SER A 643 -15.74 28.19 -23.41
N PHE A 644 -16.18 27.23 -22.60
CA PHE A 644 -15.28 26.30 -21.91
C PHE A 644 -15.87 24.89 -21.92
N SER A 645 -15.00 23.91 -21.78
CA SER A 645 -15.35 22.49 -21.70
C SER A 645 -14.42 21.77 -20.73
N GLY A 646 -14.87 20.68 -20.13
CA GLY A 646 -14.08 19.89 -19.19
C GLY A 646 -14.79 18.68 -18.60
N THR A 647 -14.16 18.11 -17.59
CA THR A 647 -14.65 16.94 -16.85
C THR A 647 -14.85 17.29 -15.39
N ALA A 648 -15.69 16.52 -14.68
CA ALA A 648 -15.89 16.67 -13.25
C ALA A 648 -16.15 15.33 -12.58
N SER A 649 -15.71 15.22 -11.34
CA SER A 649 -15.86 14.04 -10.50
C SER A 649 -16.00 14.44 -9.04
N GLY A 650 -16.53 13.54 -8.24
CA GLY A 650 -16.74 13.82 -6.84
C GLY A 650 -17.23 12.64 -6.03
N VAL A 651 -17.45 12.90 -4.74
CA VAL A 651 -17.97 11.92 -3.77
C VAL A 651 -19.43 12.19 -3.49
N VAL A 652 -20.15 11.13 -3.14
CA VAL A 652 -21.58 11.16 -2.80
C VAL A 652 -21.79 10.40 -1.49
N LYS A 653 -22.70 10.90 -0.68
CA LYS A 653 -23.27 10.17 0.46
C LYS A 653 -24.78 10.37 0.49
N GLN A 654 -25.48 9.50 1.19
CA GLN A 654 -26.89 9.71 1.50
C GLN A 654 -26.99 10.43 2.85
N GLY A 655 -27.71 11.56 2.88
CA GLY A 655 -28.09 12.26 4.10
C GLY A 655 -29.14 11.49 4.89
N ALA A 656 -29.47 11.99 6.08
CA ALA A 656 -30.61 11.47 6.83
C ALA A 656 -31.90 11.65 6.00
N ALA A 657 -32.82 10.69 6.08
CA ALA A 657 -34.15 10.90 5.55
C ALA A 657 -34.84 11.99 6.39
N GLU A 658 -35.22 13.10 5.73
CA GLU A 658 -36.11 14.10 6.33
C GLU A 658 -37.54 13.60 6.44
#